data_AF-A0A3A1UQH8-F1
#
_entry.id   AF-A0A3A1UQH8-F1
#
_cell.length_a   1.000
_cell.length_b   1.000
_cell.length_c   1.000
_cell.angle_alpha   90.00
_cell.angle_beta   90.00
_cell.angle_gamma   90.00
#
_symmetry.space_group_name_H-M   'P 1'
#
loop_
_entity.id
_entity.type
_entity.pdbx_description
1 polymer ?
#
loop_
_entity_poly.entity_id
_entity_poly.type
_entity_poly.pdbx_seq_one_letter_code
_entity_poly.pdbx_strand_id
1 'polypeptide(L)'
;MRRIGAVLLLFLLLIPMISVQQIEAVGEEITTAQQSVDMANQYMRDYLGYEGDYFGMQSSKGKYLNQTLAVRGNAAFSNFPVLVYGDAYAGAVEGTKYGNDTRVVDHKNELRAIGFSFLDDPYANPAFHIDDVTYVRRWIKEPWRLPTVRDKEIRKELLPDDSRDRHTYQYLKYEPDTFSTAYSVINQWVKARTMLPDRIEQMTGNRKFYNRAIENVPEVLKDNPEDYIYMIQPPTYHTWGVGIAFYYYGGNGPNNIYEPNNYLYYQYFRYKPFAMLENDLSAHFELLPSTANAGDPVEVAVALQSTFKDAKTTDFEWDIRAKNGEKLSVTYSGHADDPSGEIEIGGNNERLLRAKFTMPASDVSINFTMNKNHNSPIERTYDNNDLASSPTAVKSITPSPPYKSNQEVLDYNVLSKKLVYPLNGGSAITATLSKPSDADWNGNATGSLNVSNGQPNLFREFEVRNNPPVNEASATISRKPIIDMKILRTDFGDDPVHGRWLNWATPGTPKYRTGNIPASGSVSRPYVIERVVCHTSTNDQGQEERDCDTVYEYGTSTAAFPNHTDEVTIGARIYNGMANLPALTYENKIDNNSTSSLLKKLYWKNEPYDYRTVRWMAHDAYGSLSDWTAVTGQYERKFTHQADGEVGWKVEQSQAQAYEPSRTAAKNKQNVKSQYDIAVFATDKELQKYNYPIKSGYYFNPAGKYTFTVETVTFKQSSGRTQDHKDLVDKVIDSFRYESDLIYIDNNKNAVNVRGEKLSSRGNRPVMKTGVLTRNNPNGVNGWKLLHVKDDDYDRDVEEITSAQDSSGNLHPYWERVLEGYSASRTQDSSTDYKYKEYVKSGQPKMYKVTERTTVTITIGPEDGKKLYTHAHMPDGAYNIEVSVGDVNLSSMPYAYKTLPALKGIDFGNANRMTVTVKGSMYDDLNS
;
A
#
# COMPACT_ATOMS: atom_id res chain seq x y z
N MET A 1 -29.52 19.89 -44.19
CA MET A 1 -30.80 20.27 -43.56
C MET A 1 -30.44 20.58 -42.10
N ARG A 2 -30.40 21.81 -41.56
CA ARG A 2 -31.00 23.12 -41.92
C ARG A 2 -32.53 23.12 -41.92
N ARG A 3 -33.12 23.77 -40.89
CA ARG A 3 -34.55 23.90 -40.55
C ARG A 3 -35.16 22.53 -40.16
N ILE A 4 -35.99 22.41 -39.13
CA ILE A 4 -36.82 23.40 -38.42
C ILE A 4 -36.41 23.53 -36.94
N GLY A 5 -36.52 24.74 -36.40
CA GLY A 5 -36.52 25.06 -34.96
C GLY A 5 -37.50 26.20 -34.68
N ALA A 6 -37.72 26.55 -33.41
CA ALA A 6 -38.61 27.62 -32.95
C ALA A 6 -40.14 27.41 -33.13
N VAL A 7 -40.66 26.24 -32.71
CA VAL A 7 -42.10 26.05 -32.41
C VAL A 7 -42.33 25.38 -31.04
N LEU A 8 -41.44 24.48 -30.63
CA LEU A 8 -41.57 23.65 -29.41
C LEU A 8 -41.22 24.35 -28.08
N LEU A 9 -41.08 25.69 -28.07
CA LEU A 9 -40.69 26.46 -26.88
C LEU A 9 -41.70 27.56 -26.48
N LEU A 10 -42.92 27.54 -27.05
CA LEU A 10 -43.98 28.52 -26.78
C LEU A 10 -45.28 27.92 -26.22
N PHE A 11 -45.30 26.62 -25.91
CA PHE A 11 -46.46 25.88 -25.39
C PHE A 11 -46.38 25.51 -23.90
N LEU A 12 -45.35 26.00 -23.19
CA LEU A 12 -45.09 25.74 -21.76
C LEU A 12 -45.38 26.95 -20.86
N LEU A 13 -46.13 27.94 -21.35
CA LEU A 13 -46.44 29.20 -20.64
C LEU A 13 -47.93 29.57 -20.62
N LEU A 14 -48.82 28.58 -20.84
CA LEU A 14 -50.28 28.75 -20.75
C LEU A 14 -50.92 27.54 -20.04
N ILE A 15 -50.79 27.50 -18.72
CA ILE A 15 -51.74 26.80 -17.85
C ILE A 15 -52.72 27.87 -17.34
N PRO A 16 -54.03 27.74 -17.57
CA PRO A 16 -54.98 28.72 -17.04
C PRO A 16 -55.03 28.64 -15.51
N MET A 17 -55.14 29.79 -14.85
CA MET A 17 -55.58 29.82 -13.46
C MET A 17 -56.98 29.23 -13.39
N ILE A 18 -57.12 28.00 -12.89
CA ILE A 18 -58.41 27.53 -12.40
C ILE A 18 -58.64 28.27 -11.08
N SER A 19 -59.47 29.31 -11.15
CA SER A 19 -59.97 29.99 -9.96
C SER A 19 -60.66 28.98 -9.07
N VAL A 20 -60.09 28.72 -7.89
CA VAL A 20 -60.82 28.07 -6.80
C VAL A 20 -61.94 29.05 -6.42
N GLN A 21 -63.15 28.75 -6.86
CA GLN A 21 -64.33 29.51 -6.44
C GLN A 21 -64.54 29.28 -4.95
N GLN A 22 -65.10 30.27 -4.26
CA GLN A 22 -65.33 30.20 -2.82
C GLN A 22 -66.16 28.96 -2.46
N ILE A 23 -65.68 28.18 -1.50
CA ILE A 23 -66.56 27.43 -0.61
C ILE A 23 -66.70 28.29 0.64
N GLU A 24 -67.78 29.06 0.70
CA GLU A 24 -68.15 29.82 1.90
C GLU A 24 -68.73 28.86 2.93
N ALA A 25 -67.89 28.34 3.81
CA ALA A 25 -68.33 27.60 4.99
C ALA A 25 -68.82 28.57 6.08
N VAL A 26 -69.94 29.25 5.82
CA VAL A 26 -70.73 29.90 6.88
C VAL A 26 -71.43 28.79 7.66
N GLY A 27 -71.37 28.82 9.00
CA GLY A 27 -71.92 27.75 9.83
C GLY A 27 -73.43 27.58 9.64
N GLU A 28 -73.85 26.38 9.20
CA GLU A 28 -75.26 26.02 9.12
C GLU A 28 -75.77 25.49 10.47
N GLU A 29 -76.91 26.02 10.92
CA GLU A 29 -77.65 25.50 12.07
C GLU A 29 -78.34 24.17 11.69
N ILE A 30 -78.00 23.07 12.37
CA ILE A 30 -78.64 21.77 12.15
C ILE A 30 -80.11 21.87 12.55
N THR A 31 -81.01 21.83 11.57
CA THR A 31 -82.46 22.05 11.77
C THR A 31 -83.30 20.81 11.48
N THR A 32 -82.75 19.78 10.84
CA THR A 32 -83.45 18.52 10.51
C THR A 32 -82.62 17.29 10.84
N ALA A 33 -83.30 16.20 11.22
CA ALA A 33 -82.64 14.93 11.56
C ALA A 33 -81.93 14.28 10.35
N GLN A 34 -82.34 14.61 9.13
CA GLN A 34 -81.70 14.15 7.90
C GLN A 34 -80.31 14.80 7.74
N GLN A 35 -80.18 16.12 7.96
CA GLN A 35 -78.87 16.79 7.98
C GLN A 35 -77.92 16.15 8.99
N SER A 36 -78.41 15.83 10.20
CA SER A 36 -77.61 15.13 11.22
C SER A 36 -77.10 13.75 10.76
N VAL A 37 -77.89 13.02 9.98
CA VAL A 37 -77.50 11.73 9.39
C VAL A 37 -76.51 11.93 8.23
N ASP A 38 -76.76 12.91 7.37
CA ASP A 38 -75.94 13.20 6.18
C ASP A 38 -74.54 13.70 6.58
N MET A 39 -74.46 14.62 7.54
CA MET A 39 -73.20 15.12 8.12
C MET A 39 -72.45 14.02 8.88
N ALA A 40 -73.17 13.18 9.64
CA ALA A 40 -72.57 12.03 10.31
C ALA A 40 -71.98 11.04 9.29
N ASN A 41 -72.72 10.70 8.23
CA ASN A 41 -72.23 9.83 7.16
C ASN A 41 -71.09 10.44 6.34
N GLN A 42 -71.10 11.76 6.13
CA GLN A 42 -69.95 12.45 5.54
C GLN A 42 -68.71 12.26 6.41
N TYR A 43 -68.79 12.48 7.72
CA TYR A 43 -67.66 12.23 8.62
C TYR A 43 -67.18 10.76 8.55
N MET A 44 -68.09 9.78 8.50
CA MET A 44 -67.72 8.35 8.37
C MET A 44 -66.96 8.06 7.06
N ARG A 45 -67.29 8.75 5.96
CA ARG A 45 -66.52 8.68 4.71
C ARG A 45 -65.18 9.39 4.82
N ASP A 46 -65.21 10.67 5.19
CA ASP A 46 -64.08 11.60 5.09
C ASP A 46 -62.96 11.26 6.10
N TYR A 47 -63.30 10.64 7.24
CA TYR A 47 -62.34 10.33 8.33
C TYR A 47 -62.13 8.84 8.63
N LEU A 48 -63.02 7.94 8.20
CA LEU A 48 -62.85 6.47 8.36
C LEU A 48 -62.78 5.70 7.03
N GLY A 49 -62.87 6.37 5.88
CA GLY A 49 -62.91 5.72 4.57
C GLY A 49 -64.11 4.79 4.38
N TYR A 50 -65.21 4.97 5.13
CA TYR A 50 -66.32 4.02 5.15
C TYR A 50 -67.09 4.02 3.81
N GLU A 51 -67.08 2.90 3.10
CA GLU A 51 -67.74 2.76 1.79
C GLU A 51 -69.29 2.74 1.92
N GLY A 52 -69.90 3.92 1.92
CA GLY A 52 -71.35 4.11 1.84
C GLY A 52 -71.89 5.07 2.91
N ASP A 53 -73.07 4.73 3.42
CA ASP A 53 -73.72 5.38 4.57
C ASP A 53 -73.74 4.39 5.74
N TYR A 54 -73.26 4.80 6.92
CA TYR A 54 -73.25 3.99 8.14
C TYR A 54 -74.50 4.23 9.00
N PHE A 55 -74.98 5.47 9.04
CA PHE A 55 -76.21 5.89 9.70
C PHE A 55 -77.34 6.03 8.67
N GLY A 56 -78.59 6.04 9.14
CA GLY A 56 -79.75 6.24 8.30
C GLY A 56 -80.96 6.72 9.10
N MET A 57 -82.11 6.92 8.44
CA MET A 57 -83.36 7.27 9.13
C MET A 57 -84.04 6.08 9.84
N GLN A 58 -83.48 4.88 9.67
CA GLN A 58 -83.82 3.65 10.40
C GLN A 58 -82.54 2.91 10.82
N SER A 59 -82.60 2.16 11.91
CA SER A 59 -81.53 1.24 12.32
C SER A 59 -81.42 0.04 11.38
N SER A 60 -80.32 -0.72 11.50
CA SER A 60 -80.09 -2.01 10.84
C SER A 60 -81.17 -3.10 11.11
N LYS A 61 -82.13 -2.84 12.02
CA LYS A 61 -83.32 -3.67 12.30
C LYS A 61 -84.65 -2.92 12.08
N GLY A 62 -84.65 -1.82 11.33
CA GLY A 62 -85.85 -1.10 10.92
C GLY A 62 -86.49 -0.20 11.98
N LYS A 63 -85.80 0.10 13.09
CA LYS A 63 -86.30 1.04 14.11
C LYS A 63 -86.06 2.48 13.64
N TYR A 64 -87.09 3.32 13.62
CA TYR A 64 -86.98 4.73 13.18
C TYR A 64 -86.09 5.59 14.09
N LEU A 65 -85.38 6.56 13.50
CA LEU A 65 -84.57 7.55 14.19
C LEU A 65 -85.42 8.57 15.00
N ASN A 66 -85.02 8.85 16.24
CA ASN A 66 -85.62 9.88 17.08
C ASN A 66 -85.29 11.28 16.55
N GLN A 67 -86.28 11.90 15.89
CA GLN A 67 -86.13 13.19 15.21
C GLN A 67 -85.64 14.32 16.14
N THR A 68 -86.10 14.34 17.39
CA THR A 68 -85.78 15.42 18.35
C THR A 68 -84.34 15.32 18.85
N LEU A 69 -83.89 14.11 19.21
CA LEU A 69 -82.52 13.88 19.67
C LEU A 69 -81.51 14.02 18.52
N ALA A 70 -81.88 13.61 17.30
CA ALA A 70 -81.02 13.75 16.13
C ALA A 70 -80.68 15.22 15.81
N VAL A 71 -81.61 16.16 16.01
CA VAL A 71 -81.38 17.59 15.73
C VAL A 71 -80.52 18.28 16.79
N ARG A 72 -80.80 18.05 18.09
CA ARG A 72 -80.19 18.83 19.20
C ARG A 72 -80.03 18.08 20.52
N GLY A 73 -80.12 16.75 20.51
CA GLY A 73 -79.98 15.92 21.71
C GLY A 73 -80.83 16.39 22.89
N ASN A 74 -80.18 16.51 24.05
CA ASN A 74 -80.71 17.13 25.26
C ASN A 74 -79.55 17.68 26.12
N ALA A 75 -79.86 18.24 27.29
CA ALA A 75 -78.86 18.82 28.20
C ALA A 75 -77.79 17.82 28.71
N ALA A 76 -78.09 16.52 28.79
CA ALA A 76 -77.11 15.48 29.14
C ALA A 76 -76.15 15.13 27.98
N PHE A 77 -76.32 15.76 26.81
CA PHE A 77 -75.43 15.71 25.64
C PHE A 77 -75.09 17.13 25.16
N SER A 78 -75.03 18.10 26.07
CA SER A 78 -74.69 19.52 25.79
C SER A 78 -75.55 20.19 24.70
N ASN A 79 -76.74 19.66 24.42
CA ASN A 79 -77.64 20.01 23.31
C ASN A 79 -77.07 19.79 21.88
N PHE A 80 -76.08 18.90 21.72
CA PHE A 80 -75.61 18.44 20.41
C PHE A 80 -76.43 17.22 19.91
N PRO A 81 -76.50 16.97 18.59
CA PRO A 81 -77.07 15.77 17.98
C PRO A 81 -76.72 14.42 18.65
N VAL A 82 -77.73 13.54 18.78
CA VAL A 82 -77.56 12.14 19.21
C VAL A 82 -78.43 11.23 18.36
N LEU A 83 -77.81 10.31 17.61
CA LEU A 83 -78.53 9.41 16.70
C LEU A 83 -79.02 8.15 17.43
N VAL A 84 -80.25 8.20 17.95
CA VAL A 84 -80.88 7.12 18.74
C VAL A 84 -82.16 6.63 18.08
N TYR A 85 -82.38 5.31 18.08
CA TYR A 85 -83.40 4.64 17.28
C TYR A 85 -84.44 3.91 18.13
N GLY A 86 -85.70 3.90 17.69
CA GLY A 86 -86.79 3.15 18.30
C GLY A 86 -87.34 3.76 19.59
N ASP A 87 -88.02 2.91 20.38
CA ASP A 87 -88.61 3.30 21.65
C ASP A 87 -87.62 3.17 22.82
N ALA A 88 -87.63 4.16 23.71
CA ALA A 88 -86.72 4.25 24.85
C ALA A 88 -87.03 3.20 25.92
N TYR A 89 -88.30 2.92 26.21
CA TYR A 89 -88.68 1.92 27.20
C TYR A 89 -88.29 0.51 26.74
N ALA A 90 -88.52 0.17 25.48
CA ALA A 90 -88.07 -1.08 24.87
C ALA A 90 -86.53 -1.24 24.91
N GLY A 91 -85.78 -0.15 24.67
CA GLY A 91 -84.31 -0.14 24.83
C GLY A 91 -83.89 -0.40 26.28
N ALA A 92 -84.53 0.26 27.24
CA ALA A 92 -84.24 0.11 28.66
C ALA A 92 -84.56 -1.31 29.17
N VAL A 93 -85.63 -1.94 28.68
CA VAL A 93 -85.98 -3.34 28.98
C VAL A 93 -84.92 -4.30 28.43
N GLU A 94 -84.51 -4.20 27.16
CA GLU A 94 -83.47 -5.07 26.59
C GLU A 94 -82.13 -4.93 27.36
N GLY A 95 -81.78 -3.71 27.82
CA GLY A 95 -80.59 -3.46 28.66
C GLY A 95 -80.64 -4.05 30.08
N THR A 96 -81.78 -4.62 30.50
CA THR A 96 -81.98 -5.29 31.81
C THR A 96 -82.21 -6.80 31.72
N LYS A 97 -82.27 -7.35 30.51
CA LYS A 97 -82.73 -8.72 30.21
C LYS A 97 -81.92 -9.82 30.92
N TYR A 98 -80.61 -9.66 30.98
CA TYR A 98 -79.69 -10.45 31.78
C TYR A 98 -78.86 -9.52 32.66
N GLY A 99 -78.74 -9.85 33.95
CA GLY A 99 -77.91 -9.11 34.92
C GLY A 99 -78.52 -9.11 36.32
N ASN A 100 -77.72 -8.73 37.33
CA ASN A 100 -78.20 -8.64 38.72
C ASN A 100 -78.99 -7.36 39.00
N ASP A 101 -78.71 -6.28 38.27
CA ASP A 101 -79.51 -5.05 38.34
C ASP A 101 -80.55 -5.02 37.20
N THR A 102 -81.79 -5.38 37.55
CA THR A 102 -82.93 -5.47 36.63
C THR A 102 -83.76 -4.19 36.55
N ARG A 103 -83.29 -3.07 37.13
CA ARG A 103 -84.01 -1.79 37.12
C ARG A 103 -84.08 -1.17 35.72
N VAL A 104 -85.28 -1.11 35.16
CA VAL A 104 -85.58 -0.41 33.89
C VAL A 104 -85.55 1.11 34.06
N VAL A 105 -85.96 1.60 35.24
CA VAL A 105 -85.87 3.00 35.69
C VAL A 105 -85.12 3.12 37.01
N ASP A 106 -84.41 4.23 37.23
CA ASP A 106 -83.69 4.51 38.48
C ASP A 106 -84.57 5.21 39.54
N HIS A 107 -83.96 5.65 40.63
CA HIS A 107 -84.65 6.37 41.71
C HIS A 107 -85.03 7.83 41.36
N LYS A 108 -84.60 8.34 40.21
CA LYS A 108 -84.94 9.67 39.64
C LYS A 108 -85.96 9.55 38.50
N ASN A 109 -86.41 8.33 38.19
CA ASN A 109 -87.29 7.99 37.06
C ASN A 109 -86.63 8.18 35.67
N GLU A 110 -85.29 8.12 35.61
CA GLU A 110 -84.54 8.03 34.35
C GLU A 110 -84.58 6.59 33.82
N LEU A 111 -84.74 6.41 32.50
CA LEU A 111 -84.69 5.10 31.84
C LEU A 111 -83.24 4.62 31.66
N ARG A 112 -82.97 3.32 31.78
CA ARG A 112 -81.60 2.76 31.63
C ARG A 112 -80.97 2.98 30.25
N ALA A 113 -81.81 3.06 29.21
CA ALA A 113 -81.42 3.38 27.86
C ALA A 113 -82.44 4.35 27.25
N ILE A 114 -82.00 5.19 26.33
CA ILE A 114 -82.83 6.17 25.60
C ILE A 114 -83.32 5.64 24.25
N GLY A 115 -83.02 4.38 23.93
CA GLY A 115 -83.42 3.68 22.70
C GLY A 115 -82.38 2.63 22.31
N PHE A 116 -82.11 2.51 21.02
CA PHE A 116 -81.12 1.61 20.42
C PHE A 116 -80.10 2.39 19.57
N SER A 117 -78.91 1.84 19.38
CA SER A 117 -77.96 2.33 18.37
C SER A 117 -78.40 1.92 16.96
N PHE A 118 -77.71 2.43 15.93
CA PHE A 118 -77.92 1.98 14.55
C PHE A 118 -77.77 0.45 14.39
N LEU A 119 -76.96 -0.20 15.23
CA LEU A 119 -76.67 -1.63 15.18
C LEU A 119 -77.59 -2.49 16.07
N ASP A 120 -78.61 -1.88 16.69
CA ASP A 120 -79.60 -2.54 17.56
C ASP A 120 -79.06 -3.08 18.91
N ASP A 121 -77.85 -2.64 19.28
CA ASP A 121 -77.37 -2.61 20.68
C ASP A 121 -78.19 -1.54 21.46
N PRO A 122 -78.48 -1.71 22.77
CA PRO A 122 -79.24 -0.70 23.52
C PRO A 122 -78.41 0.58 23.72
N TYR A 123 -79.00 1.75 23.51
CA TYR A 123 -78.30 3.05 23.65
C TYR A 123 -78.45 3.57 25.08
N ALA A 124 -77.41 3.36 25.88
CA ALA A 124 -77.37 3.71 27.29
C ALA A 124 -77.75 5.18 27.58
N ASN A 125 -78.41 5.42 28.72
CA ASN A 125 -78.71 6.77 29.20
C ASN A 125 -77.66 7.25 30.21
N PRO A 126 -76.88 8.32 29.91
CA PRO A 126 -75.91 8.88 30.85
C PRO A 126 -76.54 9.54 32.09
N ALA A 127 -77.85 9.83 32.09
CA ALA A 127 -78.56 10.34 33.25
C ALA A 127 -78.98 9.25 34.26
N PHE A 128 -78.95 7.97 33.87
CA PHE A 128 -79.38 6.86 34.71
C PHE A 128 -78.41 6.60 35.87
N HIS A 129 -78.91 6.72 37.10
CA HIS A 129 -78.10 6.59 38.31
C HIS A 129 -77.98 5.13 38.78
N ILE A 130 -76.80 4.54 38.61
CA ILE A 130 -76.38 3.36 39.39
C ILE A 130 -75.95 3.86 40.78
N ASP A 131 -76.35 3.19 41.85
CA ASP A 131 -76.10 3.64 43.23
C ASP A 131 -74.60 3.66 43.58
N ASP A 132 -74.20 4.52 44.52
CA ASP A 132 -72.78 4.82 44.80
C ASP A 132 -71.93 3.56 45.02
N VAL A 133 -71.01 3.32 44.08
CA VAL A 133 -70.20 2.10 43.99
C VAL A 133 -69.07 2.14 45.02
N THR A 134 -69.37 1.71 46.25
CA THR A 134 -68.42 1.62 47.37
C THR A 134 -67.46 0.43 47.28
N TYR A 135 -67.14 -0.01 46.05
CA TYR A 135 -66.47 -1.28 45.76
C TYR A 135 -65.29 -1.09 44.80
N VAL A 136 -64.21 -1.86 45.00
CA VAL A 136 -63.11 -1.92 44.02
C VAL A 136 -63.61 -2.62 42.75
N ARG A 137 -63.59 -1.89 41.62
CA ARG A 137 -63.92 -2.39 40.28
C ARG A 137 -62.71 -3.07 39.65
N ARG A 138 -62.96 -4.13 38.88
CA ARG A 138 -61.96 -4.91 38.13
C ARG A 138 -62.41 -4.99 36.66
N TRP A 139 -61.93 -4.07 35.84
CA TRP A 139 -62.37 -3.87 34.46
C TRP A 139 -61.94 -5.02 33.55
N ILE A 140 -62.86 -5.56 32.75
CA ILE A 140 -62.62 -6.69 31.85
C ILE A 140 -62.00 -6.19 30.55
N LYS A 141 -60.84 -6.72 30.18
CA LYS A 141 -60.18 -6.41 28.91
C LYS A 141 -60.86 -7.12 27.74
N GLU A 142 -60.96 -6.43 26.62
CA GLU A 142 -61.55 -6.82 25.34
C GLU A 142 -62.96 -7.45 25.45
N PRO A 143 -63.96 -6.83 26.10
CA PRO A 143 -65.25 -7.47 26.40
C PRO A 143 -65.94 -8.10 25.18
N TRP A 144 -65.77 -7.54 23.97
CA TRP A 144 -66.24 -8.15 22.72
C TRP A 144 -65.66 -9.54 22.43
N ARG A 145 -64.43 -9.86 22.83
CA ARG A 145 -63.85 -11.21 22.69
C ARG A 145 -64.46 -12.13 23.75
N LEU A 146 -65.57 -12.79 23.38
CA LEU A 146 -66.31 -13.78 24.19
C LEU A 146 -65.92 -15.22 23.79
N PRO A 147 -66.02 -16.20 24.70
CA PRO A 147 -65.78 -17.61 24.36
C PRO A 147 -66.85 -18.11 23.38
N THR A 148 -66.51 -19.08 22.53
CA THR A 148 -67.50 -19.81 21.73
C THR A 148 -67.81 -21.18 22.33
N VAL A 149 -68.81 -21.86 21.76
CA VAL A 149 -69.12 -23.28 22.04
C VAL A 149 -67.94 -24.24 21.84
N ARG A 150 -66.89 -23.83 21.09
CA ARG A 150 -65.67 -24.61 20.90
C ARG A 150 -64.65 -24.40 22.02
N ASP A 151 -64.51 -23.16 22.48
CA ASP A 151 -63.50 -22.75 23.47
C ASP A 151 -63.93 -23.14 24.89
N LYS A 152 -65.25 -23.16 25.16
CA LYS A 152 -65.92 -23.41 26.44
C LYS A 152 -65.66 -22.36 27.51
N GLU A 153 -64.42 -21.92 27.68
CA GLU A 153 -64.05 -20.79 28.52
C GLU A 153 -62.80 -20.07 27.99
N ILE A 154 -62.67 -18.79 28.31
CA ILE A 154 -61.47 -17.99 28.02
C ILE A 154 -61.00 -17.29 29.29
N ARG A 155 -59.68 -17.13 29.43
CA ARG A 155 -59.09 -16.30 30.48
C ARG A 155 -59.16 -14.83 30.05
N LYS A 156 -59.86 -14.01 30.84
CA LYS A 156 -59.84 -12.55 30.72
C LYS A 156 -58.76 -11.95 31.61
N GLU A 157 -58.07 -10.96 31.07
CA GLU A 157 -57.26 -10.00 31.83
C GLU A 157 -58.22 -8.99 32.48
N LEU A 158 -57.92 -8.62 33.74
CA LEU A 158 -58.66 -7.66 34.53
C LEU A 158 -57.72 -6.54 35.01
N LEU A 159 -58.23 -5.31 35.01
CA LEU A 159 -57.52 -4.14 35.52
C LEU A 159 -58.26 -3.55 36.73
N PRO A 160 -57.74 -3.72 37.97
CA PRO A 160 -58.39 -3.20 39.18
C PRO A 160 -58.19 -1.69 39.38
N ASP A 161 -59.22 -0.97 39.82
CA ASP A 161 -59.17 0.45 40.22
C ASP A 161 -58.13 0.76 41.32
N ASP A 162 -57.72 -0.25 42.09
CA ASP A 162 -56.77 -0.14 43.20
C ASP A 162 -55.57 -1.06 42.97
N SER A 163 -54.37 -0.49 42.86
CA SER A 163 -53.13 -1.23 42.58
C SER A 163 -52.69 -2.20 43.69
N ARG A 164 -53.37 -2.20 44.84
CA ARG A 164 -53.20 -3.20 45.91
C ARG A 164 -53.93 -4.51 45.60
N ASP A 165 -54.95 -4.47 44.74
CA ASP A 165 -55.71 -5.65 44.33
C ASP A 165 -54.93 -6.44 43.26
N ARG A 166 -54.78 -7.74 43.50
CA ARG A 166 -53.98 -8.66 42.66
C ARG A 166 -54.84 -9.58 41.79
N HIS A 167 -56.16 -9.41 41.78
CA HIS A 167 -57.09 -10.20 40.98
C HIS A 167 -57.14 -9.70 39.53
N THR A 168 -56.00 -9.79 38.83
CA THR A 168 -55.80 -9.28 37.46
C THR A 168 -56.25 -10.25 36.36
N TYR A 169 -56.93 -11.35 36.69
CA TYR A 169 -57.47 -12.30 35.72
C TYR A 169 -58.72 -13.03 36.25
N GLN A 170 -59.65 -13.37 35.36
CA GLN A 170 -60.83 -14.20 35.65
C GLN A 170 -61.19 -15.07 34.44
N TYR A 171 -61.72 -16.28 34.65
CA TYR A 171 -62.22 -17.13 33.56
C TYR A 171 -63.69 -16.81 33.24
N LEU A 172 -63.98 -16.62 31.95
CA LEU A 172 -65.30 -16.35 31.40
C LEU A 172 -65.77 -17.57 30.58
N LYS A 173 -66.89 -18.17 30.99
CA LYS A 173 -67.46 -19.40 30.39
C LYS A 173 -68.46 -19.10 29.28
N TYR A 174 -68.64 -20.05 28.37
CA TYR A 174 -69.69 -20.00 27.34
C TYR A 174 -71.04 -20.41 27.94
N GLU A 175 -71.80 -19.41 28.40
CA GLU A 175 -73.09 -19.58 29.09
C GLU A 175 -74.16 -18.65 28.48
N PRO A 176 -74.59 -18.90 27.23
CA PRO A 176 -75.58 -18.09 26.51
C PRO A 176 -76.97 -18.14 27.14
N ASP A 177 -77.73 -17.06 26.98
CA ASP A 177 -79.12 -16.86 27.44
C ASP A 177 -79.39 -17.27 28.91
N THR A 178 -78.34 -17.27 29.72
CA THR A 178 -78.37 -17.72 31.12
C THR A 178 -78.34 -16.50 32.03
N PHE A 179 -79.38 -16.36 32.87
CA PHE A 179 -79.52 -15.20 33.76
C PHE A 179 -78.32 -15.05 34.72
N SER A 180 -77.92 -13.80 34.99
CA SER A 180 -76.76 -13.42 35.81
C SER A 180 -75.37 -13.91 35.31
N THR A 181 -75.24 -14.62 34.19
CA THR A 181 -73.90 -15.02 33.71
C THR A 181 -73.20 -13.85 33.03
N ALA A 182 -71.91 -13.68 33.31
CA ALA A 182 -71.11 -12.60 32.71
C ALA A 182 -71.10 -12.69 31.17
N TYR A 183 -71.22 -13.89 30.60
CA TYR A 183 -71.38 -14.10 29.17
C TYR A 183 -72.65 -13.42 28.63
N SER A 184 -73.81 -13.74 29.20
CA SER A 184 -75.10 -13.27 28.69
C SER A 184 -75.27 -11.76 28.88
N VAL A 185 -74.76 -11.23 29.99
CA VAL A 185 -74.76 -9.78 30.28
C VAL A 185 -73.91 -9.01 29.24
N ILE A 186 -72.70 -9.46 28.91
CA ILE A 186 -71.89 -8.78 27.88
C ILE A 186 -72.54 -8.95 26.50
N ASN A 187 -72.99 -10.16 26.16
CA ASN A 187 -73.55 -10.47 24.85
C ASN A 187 -74.87 -9.73 24.52
N GLN A 188 -75.60 -9.19 25.50
CA GLN A 188 -76.81 -8.37 25.26
C GLN A 188 -76.49 -6.91 24.86
N TRP A 189 -75.32 -6.42 25.24
CA TRP A 189 -74.85 -5.04 24.98
C TRP A 189 -73.82 -4.96 23.86
N VAL A 190 -73.24 -6.09 23.46
CA VAL A 190 -72.14 -6.23 22.49
C VAL A 190 -72.55 -7.21 21.38
N LYS A 191 -73.64 -6.90 20.68
CA LYS A 191 -74.17 -7.75 19.60
C LYS A 191 -73.37 -7.57 18.30
N ALA A 192 -72.91 -6.35 18.02
CA ALA A 192 -72.15 -6.01 16.82
C ALA A 192 -70.62 -6.05 17.03
N ARG A 193 -69.89 -6.01 15.91
CA ARG A 193 -68.42 -6.20 15.84
C ARG A 193 -67.76 -5.34 14.74
N THR A 194 -68.41 -4.25 14.35
CA THR A 194 -67.96 -3.35 13.28
C THR A 194 -67.00 -2.29 13.80
N MET A 195 -67.31 -1.66 14.93
CA MET A 195 -66.54 -0.58 15.57
C MET A 195 -65.67 -1.12 16.72
N LEU A 196 -64.87 -2.15 16.42
CA LEU A 196 -63.86 -2.67 17.36
C LEU A 196 -62.53 -1.93 17.15
N PRO A 197 -61.66 -1.79 18.17
CA PRO A 197 -60.39 -1.07 18.04
C PRO A 197 -59.56 -1.54 16.84
N ASP A 198 -59.38 -2.87 16.71
CA ASP A 198 -58.65 -3.53 15.63
C ASP A 198 -59.28 -3.32 14.23
N ARG A 199 -60.52 -2.81 14.14
CA ARG A 199 -61.18 -2.38 12.89
C ARG A 199 -61.06 -0.87 12.66
N ILE A 200 -61.09 -0.08 13.72
CA ILE A 200 -60.89 1.37 13.65
C ILE A 200 -59.45 1.66 13.21
N GLU A 201 -58.47 0.90 13.71
CA GLU A 201 -57.10 0.86 13.21
C GLU A 201 -56.99 0.61 11.70
N GLN A 202 -57.81 -0.30 11.16
CA GLN A 202 -57.86 -0.62 9.73
C GLN A 202 -58.55 0.46 8.87
N MET A 203 -59.36 1.32 9.49
CA MET A 203 -60.11 2.41 8.83
C MET A 203 -59.36 3.74 8.88
N THR A 204 -58.62 4.02 9.96
CA THR A 204 -57.99 5.33 10.23
C THR A 204 -56.47 5.29 10.29
N GLY A 205 -55.86 4.10 10.32
CA GLY A 205 -54.45 3.90 10.68
C GLY A 205 -54.18 4.02 12.20
N ASN A 206 -55.18 4.33 13.02
CA ASN A 206 -55.03 4.60 14.45
C ASN A 206 -56.06 3.83 15.29
N ARG A 207 -55.59 2.82 16.04
CA ARG A 207 -56.40 1.99 16.95
C ARG A 207 -57.06 2.79 18.09
N LYS A 208 -56.45 3.91 18.49
CA LYS A 208 -56.88 4.81 19.58
C LYS A 208 -57.67 6.02 19.11
N PHE A 209 -57.98 6.13 17.80
CA PHE A 209 -58.56 7.31 17.14
C PHE A 209 -59.73 8.00 17.87
N TYR A 210 -60.55 7.23 18.59
CA TYR A 210 -61.72 7.70 19.33
C TYR A 210 -61.51 7.89 20.85
N ASN A 211 -60.38 7.49 21.42
CA ASN A 211 -60.12 7.55 22.87
C ASN A 211 -60.23 8.97 23.42
N ARG A 212 -59.76 9.93 22.61
CA ARG A 212 -59.89 11.37 22.80
C ARG A 212 -61.30 11.87 23.09
N ALA A 213 -62.29 11.28 22.45
CA ALA A 213 -63.68 11.65 22.67
C ALA A 213 -64.26 11.11 24.00
N ILE A 214 -63.60 10.18 24.69
CA ILE A 214 -64.19 9.45 25.81
C ILE A 214 -64.19 10.29 27.10
N GLU A 215 -65.38 10.64 27.57
CA GLU A 215 -65.51 11.37 28.82
C GLU A 215 -65.44 10.48 30.07
N ASN A 216 -64.87 11.03 31.14
CA ASN A 216 -64.88 10.43 32.49
C ASN A 216 -64.28 9.01 32.56
N VAL A 217 -63.25 8.74 31.75
CA VAL A 217 -62.42 7.54 31.84
C VAL A 217 -61.81 7.44 33.26
N PRO A 218 -62.00 6.31 33.98
CA PRO A 218 -61.37 6.09 35.28
C PRO A 218 -59.85 6.15 35.15
N GLU A 219 -59.15 6.63 36.19
CA GLU A 219 -57.69 6.82 36.16
C GLU A 219 -56.93 5.60 35.62
N VAL A 220 -57.33 4.40 36.06
CA VAL A 220 -56.68 3.14 35.68
C VAL A 220 -56.91 2.74 34.22
N LEU A 221 -57.93 3.29 33.55
CA LEU A 221 -58.25 2.99 32.15
C LEU A 221 -57.65 4.01 31.16
N LYS A 222 -56.99 5.08 31.63
CA LYS A 222 -56.57 6.21 30.76
C LYS A 222 -55.53 5.84 29.70
N ASP A 223 -54.64 4.88 29.98
CA ASP A 223 -53.53 4.56 29.09
C ASP A 223 -53.96 3.80 27.82
N ASN A 224 -55.01 2.98 27.94
CA ASN A 224 -55.57 2.16 26.86
C ASN A 224 -57.10 1.91 27.01
N PRO A 225 -57.94 2.97 27.03
CA PRO A 225 -59.38 2.80 27.23
C PRO A 225 -60.06 2.04 26.09
N GLU A 226 -59.45 2.02 24.90
CA GLU A 226 -59.91 1.21 23.76
C GLU A 226 -59.87 -0.29 24.05
N ASP A 227 -59.03 -0.76 24.97
CA ASP A 227 -58.95 -2.18 25.35
C ASP A 227 -60.10 -2.59 26.28
N TYR A 228 -60.82 -1.66 26.92
CA TYR A 228 -61.82 -1.96 27.94
C TYR A 228 -63.23 -1.48 27.58
N ILE A 229 -63.35 -0.40 26.81
CA ILE A 229 -64.63 0.21 26.43
C ILE A 229 -65.05 -0.27 25.04
N TYR A 230 -66.12 -1.06 24.96
CA TYR A 230 -66.78 -1.37 23.68
C TYR A 230 -67.55 -0.15 23.19
N MET A 231 -67.32 0.24 21.95
CA MET A 231 -68.07 1.31 21.27
C MET A 231 -69.40 0.77 20.73
N ILE A 232 -70.50 1.15 21.38
CA ILE A 232 -71.88 0.83 20.94
C ILE A 232 -72.24 1.66 19.70
N GLN A 233 -71.78 2.91 19.65
CA GLN A 233 -71.92 3.80 18.49
C GLN A 233 -70.79 4.84 18.48
N PRO A 234 -70.11 5.07 17.34
CA PRO A 234 -69.06 6.09 17.24
C PRO A 234 -69.67 7.50 17.33
N PRO A 235 -68.92 8.47 17.88
CA PRO A 235 -69.21 9.88 17.64
C PRO A 235 -68.85 10.24 16.18
N THR A 236 -69.29 11.42 15.75
CA THR A 236 -68.83 12.05 14.51
C THR A 236 -68.34 13.47 14.78
N TYR A 237 -68.24 14.33 13.77
CA TYR A 237 -67.85 15.73 14.00
C TYR A 237 -68.87 16.48 14.89
N HIS A 238 -70.18 16.23 14.71
CA HIS A 238 -71.24 16.89 15.51
C HIS A 238 -72.16 15.93 16.30
N THR A 239 -72.14 14.62 16.05
CA THR A 239 -73.00 13.67 16.81
C THR A 239 -72.26 12.99 17.96
N TRP A 240 -72.89 12.88 19.12
CA TRP A 240 -72.35 12.06 20.22
C TRP A 240 -72.35 10.57 19.88
N GLY A 241 -71.34 9.87 20.40
CA GLY A 241 -71.29 8.42 20.48
C GLY A 241 -71.47 7.93 21.92
N VAL A 242 -71.50 6.61 22.08
CA VAL A 242 -71.58 5.95 23.40
C VAL A 242 -70.85 4.61 23.38
N GLY A 243 -70.24 4.26 24.51
CA GLY A 243 -69.64 2.96 24.75
C GLY A 243 -69.87 2.45 26.17
N ILE A 244 -69.37 1.25 26.44
CA ILE A 244 -69.61 0.50 27.67
C ILE A 244 -68.37 -0.34 28.03
N ALA A 245 -67.93 -0.28 29.29
CA ALA A 245 -66.97 -1.23 29.84
C ALA A 245 -67.61 -2.04 30.96
N PHE A 246 -67.14 -3.27 31.14
CA PHE A 246 -67.68 -4.23 32.11
C PHE A 246 -66.65 -4.46 33.22
N TYR A 247 -67.11 -4.68 34.44
CA TYR A 247 -66.25 -4.95 35.58
C TYR A 247 -66.85 -5.96 36.56
N TYR A 248 -65.98 -6.72 37.22
CA TYR A 248 -66.30 -7.44 38.46
C TYR A 248 -66.02 -6.53 39.67
N TYR A 249 -66.63 -6.83 40.83
CA TYR A 249 -66.40 -6.05 42.05
C TYR A 249 -66.31 -6.92 43.30
N GLY A 250 -65.48 -6.52 44.26
CA GLY A 250 -65.46 -7.11 45.61
C GLY A 250 -66.66 -6.63 46.42
N GLY A 251 -67.26 -7.50 47.24
CA GLY A 251 -68.53 -7.22 47.93
C GLY A 251 -68.50 -6.12 49.00
N ASN A 252 -69.65 -5.89 49.63
CA ASN A 252 -69.87 -4.78 50.56
C ASN A 252 -69.00 -4.87 51.84
N GLY A 253 -67.96 -4.04 51.94
CA GLY A 253 -67.19 -3.85 53.17
C GLY A 253 -65.69 -3.56 52.94
N PRO A 254 -64.93 -3.26 54.01
CA PRO A 254 -63.52 -2.88 53.92
C PRO A 254 -62.56 -4.01 53.49
N ASN A 255 -63.05 -5.25 53.32
CA ASN A 255 -62.24 -6.41 52.93
C ASN A 255 -62.32 -6.74 51.41
N ASN A 256 -63.00 -5.91 50.60
CA ASN A 256 -63.35 -6.19 49.21
C ASN A 256 -62.16 -6.46 48.24
N ILE A 257 -60.95 -6.05 48.62
CA ILE A 257 -59.68 -6.34 47.92
C ILE A 257 -59.25 -7.82 48.11
N TYR A 258 -59.58 -8.42 49.26
CA TYR A 258 -59.09 -9.75 49.67
C TYR A 258 -60.10 -10.87 49.43
N GLU A 259 -61.41 -10.55 49.44
CA GLU A 259 -62.50 -11.48 49.18
C GLU A 259 -63.26 -11.05 47.91
N PRO A 260 -62.79 -11.45 46.71
CA PRO A 260 -63.39 -11.04 45.44
C PRO A 260 -64.73 -11.74 45.21
N ASN A 261 -65.66 -11.03 44.57
CA ASN A 261 -66.87 -11.61 44.00
C ASN A 261 -66.88 -11.40 42.48
N ASN A 262 -67.55 -12.29 41.76
CA ASN A 262 -67.61 -12.35 40.30
C ASN A 262 -68.98 -11.93 39.74
N TYR A 263 -69.72 -11.11 40.48
CA TYR A 263 -70.90 -10.42 39.95
C TYR A 263 -70.47 -9.34 38.95
N LEU A 264 -71.06 -9.37 37.76
CA LEU A 264 -70.74 -8.46 36.68
C LEU A 264 -71.62 -7.21 36.72
N TYR A 265 -70.99 -6.04 36.66
CA TYR A 265 -71.62 -4.75 36.39
C TYR A 265 -70.93 -4.09 35.17
N TYR A 266 -71.43 -2.93 34.77
CA TYR A 266 -70.88 -2.13 33.69
C TYR A 266 -70.95 -0.64 34.02
N GLN A 267 -70.16 0.16 33.31
CA GLN A 267 -70.25 1.60 33.27
C GLN A 267 -70.30 2.05 31.81
N TYR A 268 -71.12 3.06 31.53
CA TYR A 268 -71.22 3.67 30.21
C TYR A 268 -70.29 4.88 30.09
N PHE A 269 -69.88 5.17 28.87
CA PHE A 269 -69.00 6.29 28.54
C PHE A 269 -69.58 7.06 27.36
N ARG A 270 -69.73 8.38 27.51
CA ARG A 270 -70.10 9.27 26.40
C ARG A 270 -68.86 9.52 25.54
N TYR A 271 -69.03 9.52 24.23
CA TYR A 271 -68.01 9.95 23.28
C TYR A 271 -68.41 11.30 22.70
N LYS A 272 -67.63 12.35 22.98
CA LYS A 272 -67.81 13.70 22.45
C LYS A 272 -67.79 13.75 20.92
N PRO A 273 -68.53 14.68 20.30
CA PRO A 273 -68.28 15.08 18.92
C PRO A 273 -66.85 15.62 18.71
N PHE A 274 -66.26 15.39 17.53
CA PHE A 274 -64.88 15.82 17.25
C PHE A 274 -64.72 17.34 17.08
N ALA A 275 -65.81 18.09 16.90
CA ALA A 275 -65.84 19.55 16.99
C ALA A 275 -65.61 20.08 18.42
N MET A 276 -64.93 19.32 19.28
CA MET A 276 -64.57 19.69 20.65
C MET A 276 -63.04 19.64 20.92
N LEU A 277 -62.20 19.09 20.02
CA LEU A 277 -60.80 18.61 20.23
C LEU A 277 -59.67 19.39 19.48
N GLU A 278 -58.39 18.93 19.52
CA GLU A 278 -57.17 19.78 19.32
C GLU A 278 -56.02 19.33 18.23
N ASN A 279 -54.91 20.11 17.94
CA ASN A 279 -53.66 19.98 17.01
C ASN A 279 -52.29 20.83 17.30
N ASP A 280 -50.99 20.40 17.34
CA ASP A 280 -49.76 21.08 18.02
C ASP A 280 -48.33 21.16 17.29
N LEU A 281 -47.14 21.54 17.87
CA LEU A 281 -45.73 21.48 17.26
C LEU A 281 -44.72 20.47 17.91
N SER A 282 -43.51 20.29 17.31
CA SER A 282 -42.30 19.65 17.90
C SER A 282 -40.96 19.86 17.13
N ALA A 283 -39.79 19.58 17.75
CA ALA A 283 -38.45 19.57 17.13
C ALA A 283 -37.69 18.22 17.27
N HIS A 284 -36.84 17.84 16.31
CA HIS A 284 -35.85 16.76 16.49
C HIS A 284 -34.58 16.91 15.61
N PHE A 285 -33.46 16.26 15.99
CA PHE A 285 -32.24 16.21 15.18
C PHE A 285 -32.34 15.15 14.06
N GLU A 286 -32.48 15.57 12.80
CA GLU A 286 -32.36 14.69 11.63
C GLU A 286 -30.90 14.17 11.48
N LEU A 287 -29.94 15.07 11.68
CA LEU A 287 -28.50 14.79 11.56
C LEU A 287 -27.72 15.41 12.72
N LEU A 288 -27.15 14.56 13.58
CA LEU A 288 -26.21 14.96 14.63
C LEU A 288 -25.01 13.99 14.66
N PRO A 289 -23.83 14.41 14.18
CA PRO A 289 -22.63 13.58 14.23
C PRO A 289 -22.13 13.33 15.66
N SER A 290 -21.86 12.08 16.00
CA SER A 290 -21.24 11.69 17.28
C SER A 290 -19.81 12.19 17.41
N THR A 291 -19.05 12.15 16.30
CA THR A 291 -17.64 12.54 16.25
C THR A 291 -17.25 13.17 14.91
N ALA A 292 -16.33 14.12 14.93
CA ALA A 292 -15.71 14.73 13.75
C ALA A 292 -14.24 15.08 14.04
N ASN A 293 -13.35 15.09 13.03
CA ASN A 293 -11.97 15.50 13.25
C ASN A 293 -11.85 17.01 13.31
N ALA A 294 -10.98 17.54 14.17
CA ALA A 294 -10.68 18.97 14.19
C ALA A 294 -10.18 19.46 12.81
N GLY A 295 -10.84 20.48 12.25
CA GLY A 295 -10.61 21.01 10.91
C GLY A 295 -11.54 20.48 9.81
N ASP A 296 -12.26 19.37 10.02
CA ASP A 296 -13.26 18.88 9.07
C ASP A 296 -14.53 19.77 9.10
N PRO A 297 -15.24 19.94 7.97
CA PRO A 297 -16.56 20.56 7.96
C PRO A 297 -17.62 19.63 8.56
N VAL A 298 -18.40 20.14 9.50
CA VAL A 298 -19.51 19.44 10.16
C VAL A 298 -20.83 20.04 9.69
N GLU A 299 -21.80 19.17 9.41
CA GLU A 299 -23.19 19.55 9.13
C GLU A 299 -24.08 18.93 10.21
N VAL A 300 -25.00 19.74 10.73
CA VAL A 300 -26.05 19.37 11.70
C VAL A 300 -27.39 19.77 11.09
N ALA A 301 -28.43 18.96 11.28
CA ALA A 301 -29.77 19.26 10.79
C ALA A 301 -30.83 19.02 11.86
N VAL A 302 -31.80 19.92 11.95
CA VAL A 302 -32.95 19.89 12.85
C VAL A 302 -34.22 20.01 12.02
N ALA A 303 -35.13 19.05 12.19
CA ALA A 303 -36.47 19.06 11.65
C ALA A 303 -37.46 19.64 12.68
N LEU A 304 -38.41 20.42 12.19
CA LEU A 304 -39.47 21.10 12.92
C LEU A 304 -40.80 20.61 12.37
N GLN A 305 -41.65 20.03 13.20
CA GLN A 305 -42.94 19.49 12.78
C GLN A 305 -44.07 20.34 13.34
N SER A 306 -45.12 20.52 12.54
CA SER A 306 -46.40 21.08 12.96
C SER A 306 -47.50 20.09 12.63
N THR A 307 -48.30 19.82 13.64
CA THR A 307 -49.52 19.01 13.57
C THR A 307 -50.77 19.88 13.60
N PHE A 308 -50.63 21.20 13.81
CA PHE A 308 -51.72 22.18 13.60
C PHE A 308 -52.35 22.01 12.21
N LYS A 309 -53.67 22.17 12.09
CA LYS A 309 -54.38 22.12 10.80
C LYS A 309 -53.93 23.22 9.84
N ASP A 310 -53.68 24.42 10.37
CA ASP A 310 -53.23 25.59 9.62
C ASP A 310 -51.75 25.88 9.86
N ALA A 311 -51.10 26.59 8.93
CA ALA A 311 -49.70 26.99 9.08
C ALA A 311 -49.48 27.89 10.31
N LYS A 312 -48.34 27.72 10.99
CA LYS A 312 -47.95 28.49 12.17
C LYS A 312 -46.56 29.10 11.99
N THR A 313 -46.44 30.39 12.31
CA THR A 313 -45.17 31.08 12.43
C THR A 313 -44.72 31.03 13.89
N THR A 314 -43.45 30.71 14.12
CA THR A 314 -42.82 30.66 15.44
C THR A 314 -41.38 31.18 15.39
N ASP A 315 -40.79 31.57 16.53
CA ASP A 315 -39.38 31.94 16.62
C ASP A 315 -38.48 30.70 16.75
N PHE A 316 -37.24 30.79 16.27
CA PHE A 316 -36.20 29.77 16.47
C PHE A 316 -34.82 30.39 16.79
N GLU A 317 -33.98 29.66 17.53
CA GLU A 317 -32.59 30.06 17.82
C GLU A 317 -31.64 28.85 17.87
N TRP A 318 -30.50 28.96 17.18
CA TRP A 318 -29.35 28.06 17.31
C TRP A 318 -28.29 28.64 18.27
N ASP A 319 -27.80 27.84 19.21
CA ASP A 319 -26.62 28.17 20.01
C ASP A 319 -25.56 27.05 19.92
N ILE A 320 -24.63 27.24 18.97
CA ILE A 320 -23.55 26.30 18.67
C ILE A 320 -22.24 26.83 19.27
N ARG A 321 -21.68 26.08 20.23
CA ARG A 321 -20.47 26.48 20.97
C ARG A 321 -19.48 25.33 21.13
N ALA A 322 -18.19 25.68 21.10
CA ALA A 322 -17.14 24.81 21.58
C ALA A 322 -17.20 24.67 23.12
N LYS A 323 -16.64 23.57 23.64
CA LYS A 323 -16.61 23.20 25.07
C LYS A 323 -15.98 24.24 26.01
N ASN A 324 -15.18 25.16 25.47
CA ASN A 324 -14.60 26.31 26.18
C ASN A 324 -15.59 27.49 26.34
N GLY A 325 -16.80 27.42 25.76
CA GLY A 325 -17.82 28.45 25.76
C GLY A 325 -17.80 29.39 24.55
N GLU A 326 -16.87 29.18 23.60
CA GLU A 326 -16.67 30.01 22.41
C GLU A 326 -17.74 29.74 21.34
N LYS A 327 -18.38 30.78 20.81
CA LYS A 327 -19.30 30.67 19.66
C LYS A 327 -18.51 30.40 18.38
N LEU A 328 -18.97 29.45 17.57
CA LEU A 328 -18.32 29.12 16.30
C LEU A 328 -18.80 30.02 15.16
N SER A 329 -18.00 30.11 14.09
CA SER A 329 -18.46 30.62 12.81
C SER A 329 -19.29 29.53 12.12
N VAL A 330 -20.58 29.82 11.87
CA VAL A 330 -21.56 28.88 11.35
C VAL A 330 -22.25 29.48 10.12
N THR A 331 -22.39 28.68 9.07
CA THR A 331 -23.25 28.96 7.91
C THR A 331 -24.54 28.18 8.06
N TYR A 332 -25.69 28.86 8.06
CA TYR A 332 -27.01 28.22 8.12
C TYR A 332 -27.58 28.04 6.71
N SER A 333 -28.54 27.13 6.56
CA SER A 333 -29.18 26.82 5.28
C SER A 333 -30.45 25.97 5.47
N GLY A 334 -31.36 26.00 4.50
CA GLY A 334 -32.48 25.06 4.40
C GLY A 334 -33.79 25.79 4.21
N HIS A 335 -34.65 25.77 5.23
CA HIS A 335 -35.86 26.60 5.29
C HIS A 335 -35.63 27.95 6.00
N ALA A 336 -34.44 28.18 6.57
CA ALA A 336 -33.94 29.47 7.01
C ALA A 336 -32.39 29.48 6.94
N ASP A 337 -31.82 30.66 6.65
CA ASP A 337 -30.39 30.86 6.38
C ASP A 337 -29.68 31.68 7.48
N ASP A 338 -30.37 31.95 8.60
CA ASP A 338 -29.93 32.76 9.74
C ASP A 338 -29.79 31.94 11.05
N PRO A 339 -28.98 32.38 12.03
CA PRO A 339 -28.82 31.70 13.33
C PRO A 339 -30.08 31.72 14.20
N SER A 340 -30.96 32.71 13.99
CA SER A 340 -32.24 32.85 14.68
C SER A 340 -33.17 33.74 13.85
N GLY A 341 -34.48 33.58 14.03
CA GLY A 341 -35.49 34.33 13.28
C GLY A 341 -36.88 33.75 13.47
N GLU A 342 -37.81 34.16 12.60
CA GLU A 342 -39.14 33.56 12.50
C GLU A 342 -39.17 32.49 11.39
N ILE A 343 -39.94 31.43 11.58
CA ILE A 343 -40.17 30.40 10.56
C ILE A 343 -41.64 29.96 10.53
N GLU A 344 -42.20 29.85 9.32
CA GLU A 344 -43.55 29.33 9.08
C GLU A 344 -43.50 27.81 8.80
N ILE A 345 -44.05 27.00 9.69
CA ILE A 345 -44.27 25.56 9.50
C ILE A 345 -45.69 25.37 8.97
N GLY A 346 -45.83 24.67 7.83
CA GLY A 346 -47.15 24.38 7.26
C GLY A 346 -47.98 23.46 8.17
N GLY A 347 -49.31 23.54 8.08
CA GLY A 347 -50.17 22.66 8.87
C GLY A 347 -50.02 21.18 8.45
N ASN A 348 -49.92 20.28 9.44
CA ASN A 348 -49.57 18.86 9.27
C ASN A 348 -48.34 18.64 8.37
N ASN A 349 -47.27 19.39 8.60
CA ASN A 349 -46.10 19.48 7.72
C ASN A 349 -44.80 19.69 8.49
N GLU A 350 -43.67 19.58 7.79
CA GLU A 350 -42.31 19.64 8.34
C GLU A 350 -41.48 20.77 7.70
N ARG A 351 -40.56 21.34 8.47
CA ARG A 351 -39.50 22.25 8.01
C ARG A 351 -38.16 21.73 8.47
N LEU A 352 -37.13 22.01 7.69
CA LEU A 352 -35.79 21.49 7.91
C LEU A 352 -34.74 22.60 7.89
N LEU A 353 -34.01 22.75 8.99
CA LEU A 353 -32.93 23.71 9.19
C LEU A 353 -31.59 22.98 9.29
N ARG A 354 -30.54 23.56 8.70
CA ARG A 354 -29.18 22.99 8.66
C ARG A 354 -28.14 24.01 9.07
N ALA A 355 -27.21 23.60 9.91
CA ALA A 355 -26.09 24.42 10.40
C ALA A 355 -24.75 23.76 10.01
N LYS A 356 -23.81 24.56 9.48
CA LYS A 356 -22.50 24.08 8.99
C LYS A 356 -21.36 24.86 9.62
N PHE A 357 -20.40 24.18 10.22
CA PHE A 357 -19.24 24.79 10.89
C PHE A 357 -17.97 23.95 10.71
N THR A 358 -16.80 24.57 10.84
CA THR A 358 -15.53 23.84 10.91
C THR A 358 -15.31 23.32 12.32
N MET A 359 -15.00 22.03 12.48
CA MET A 359 -14.83 21.41 13.79
C MET A 359 -13.63 22.02 14.55
N PRO A 360 -13.82 22.59 15.75
CA PRO A 360 -12.72 23.05 16.61
C PRO A 360 -12.01 21.87 17.29
N ALA A 361 -10.88 22.12 17.96
CA ALA A 361 -10.09 21.10 18.66
C ALA A 361 -10.70 20.62 20.01
N SER A 362 -12.00 20.82 20.23
CA SER A 362 -12.73 20.44 21.44
C SER A 362 -14.18 20.09 21.11
N ASP A 363 -14.88 19.34 21.97
CA ASP A 363 -16.29 18.99 21.74
C ASP A 363 -17.15 20.23 21.41
N VAL A 364 -18.18 20.05 20.58
CA VAL A 364 -19.15 21.09 20.23
C VAL A 364 -20.53 20.73 20.77
N SER A 365 -21.06 21.58 21.63
CA SER A 365 -22.46 21.54 22.05
C SER A 365 -23.31 22.35 21.08
N ILE A 366 -24.39 21.73 20.60
CA ILE A 366 -25.47 22.38 19.85
C ILE A 366 -26.70 22.38 20.75
N ASN A 367 -27.22 23.58 21.02
CA ASN A 367 -28.58 23.76 21.49
C ASN A 367 -29.42 24.38 20.36
N PHE A 368 -30.68 24.03 20.29
CA PHE A 368 -31.68 24.61 19.39
C PHE A 368 -33.00 24.77 20.15
N THR A 369 -33.67 25.91 19.99
CA THR A 369 -34.96 26.21 20.64
C THR A 369 -35.94 26.73 19.58
N MET A 370 -37.24 26.40 19.69
CA MET A 370 -38.32 27.13 19.02
C MET A 370 -39.44 27.55 19.99
N ASN A 371 -40.34 28.45 19.55
CA ASN A 371 -41.46 28.99 20.35
C ASN A 371 -41.02 29.44 21.76
N LYS A 372 -39.89 30.15 21.84
CA LYS A 372 -39.10 30.34 23.07
C LYS A 372 -39.86 31.07 24.19
N ASN A 373 -40.93 31.76 23.83
CA ASN A 373 -41.78 32.55 24.72
C ASN A 373 -43.12 31.86 25.04
N HIS A 374 -43.30 30.60 24.60
CA HIS A 374 -44.46 29.73 24.86
C HIS A 374 -45.80 30.40 24.52
N ASN A 375 -45.88 31.07 23.36
CA ASN A 375 -47.04 31.92 23.03
C ASN A 375 -47.39 32.04 21.53
N SER A 376 -46.53 31.57 20.63
CA SER A 376 -46.73 31.69 19.18
C SER A 376 -46.24 30.40 18.48
N PRO A 377 -47.09 29.34 18.38
CA PRO A 377 -48.47 29.21 18.87
C PRO A 377 -48.57 28.88 20.38
N ILE A 378 -49.78 28.63 20.89
CA ILE A 378 -50.01 28.06 22.22
C ILE A 378 -50.08 26.53 22.12
N GLU A 379 -49.44 25.85 23.09
CA GLU A 379 -49.24 24.40 23.16
C GLU A 379 -49.41 23.92 24.63
N ARG A 380 -49.78 22.64 24.85
CA ARG A 380 -49.78 21.94 26.16
C ARG A 380 -48.47 21.24 26.50
N THR A 381 -47.48 21.28 25.61
CA THR A 381 -46.10 20.93 25.95
C THR A 381 -45.14 21.79 25.15
N TYR A 382 -44.02 22.16 25.77
CA TYR A 382 -42.92 22.89 25.14
C TYR A 382 -41.58 22.15 25.34
N ASP A 383 -41.57 21.06 26.12
CA ASP A 383 -40.40 20.21 26.41
C ASP A 383 -39.80 19.55 25.14
N ASN A 384 -40.57 19.54 24.05
CA ASN A 384 -40.26 19.04 22.72
C ASN A 384 -39.77 20.15 21.75
N ASN A 385 -39.73 21.41 22.17
CA ASN A 385 -39.24 22.54 21.37
C ASN A 385 -37.78 22.90 21.67
N ASP A 386 -37.23 22.43 22.79
CA ASP A 386 -35.82 22.57 23.20
C ASP A 386 -35.02 21.29 22.91
N LEU A 387 -34.01 21.39 22.04
CA LEU A 387 -33.03 20.34 21.76
C LEU A 387 -31.67 20.72 22.33
N ALA A 388 -31.11 19.86 23.18
CA ALA A 388 -29.75 20.00 23.68
C ALA A 388 -28.91 18.76 23.33
N SER A 389 -27.77 18.94 22.66
CA SER A 389 -26.84 17.85 22.37
C SER A 389 -26.00 17.45 23.60
N SER A 390 -26.60 17.32 24.79
CA SER A 390 -25.88 17.08 26.04
C SER A 390 -26.37 15.79 26.70
N PRO A 391 -25.49 14.83 27.07
CA PRO A 391 -24.01 14.85 27.01
C PRO A 391 -23.42 14.43 25.63
N THR A 392 -24.29 14.15 24.65
CA THR A 392 -24.01 13.54 23.33
C THR A 392 -23.21 14.40 22.35
N ALA A 393 -22.83 15.62 22.75
CA ALA A 393 -22.15 16.67 21.99
C ALA A 393 -21.05 16.15 21.07
N VAL A 394 -21.01 16.66 19.83
CA VAL A 394 -20.08 16.26 18.75
C VAL A 394 -18.66 16.23 19.30
N LYS A 395 -18.03 15.06 19.38
CA LYS A 395 -16.69 14.92 19.97
C LYS A 395 -15.64 15.30 18.95
N SER A 396 -14.77 16.24 19.32
CA SER A 396 -13.57 16.55 18.55
C SER A 396 -12.62 15.37 18.65
N ILE A 397 -12.42 14.69 17.53
CA ILE A 397 -11.27 13.81 17.37
C ILE A 397 -10.07 14.68 17.00
N THR A 398 -9.15 14.84 17.95
CA THR A 398 -7.82 15.35 17.64
C THR A 398 -7.13 14.36 16.69
N PRO A 399 -6.60 14.81 15.53
CA PRO A 399 -5.79 13.95 14.68
C PRO A 399 -4.68 13.29 15.49
N SER A 400 -4.48 11.98 15.28
CA SER A 400 -3.40 11.28 15.99
C SER A 400 -2.04 11.82 15.52
N PRO A 401 -1.05 11.99 16.41
CA PRO A 401 0.30 12.36 15.98
C PRO A 401 0.82 11.31 14.99
N PRO A 402 1.56 11.70 13.93
CA PRO A 402 1.96 10.77 12.88
C PRO A 402 2.72 9.56 13.43
N TYR A 403 2.28 8.35 13.10
CA TYR A 403 2.98 7.13 13.50
C TYR A 403 4.30 7.05 12.72
N LYS A 404 5.43 7.24 13.40
CA LYS A 404 6.76 7.17 12.79
C LYS A 404 7.24 5.73 12.80
N SER A 405 7.48 5.17 11.62
CA SER A 405 7.96 3.79 11.49
C SER A 405 9.38 3.61 12.04
N ASN A 406 9.74 2.37 12.37
CA ASN A 406 11.15 1.98 12.32
C ASN A 406 11.71 2.22 10.90
N GLN A 407 13.01 2.50 10.80
CA GLN A 407 13.66 2.78 9.52
C GLN A 407 13.88 1.47 8.75
N GLU A 408 13.12 1.27 7.67
CA GLU A 408 13.35 0.18 6.73
C GLU A 408 14.49 0.55 5.77
N VAL A 409 15.42 -0.36 5.52
CA VAL A 409 16.64 -0.07 4.75
C VAL A 409 16.90 -1.13 3.67
N LEU A 410 17.05 -0.69 2.43
CA LEU A 410 17.54 -1.51 1.32
C LEU A 410 19.06 -1.64 1.45
N ASP A 411 19.54 -2.87 1.62
CA ASP A 411 20.96 -3.15 1.79
C ASP A 411 21.73 -3.02 0.46
N TYR A 412 23.06 -2.90 0.52
CA TYR A 412 23.92 -2.53 -0.63
C TYR A 412 23.76 -3.43 -1.88
N ASN A 413 23.38 -4.70 -1.69
CA ASN A 413 23.18 -5.67 -2.76
C ASN A 413 21.70 -5.86 -3.15
N VAL A 414 20.78 -5.00 -2.71
CA VAL A 414 19.32 -5.13 -2.98
C VAL A 414 18.84 -4.08 -3.98
N LEU A 415 18.20 -4.51 -5.08
CA LEU A 415 17.60 -3.65 -6.12
C LEU A 415 16.19 -3.17 -5.78
N SER A 416 15.38 -4.02 -5.14
CA SER A 416 14.07 -3.66 -4.61
C SER A 416 13.71 -4.50 -3.40
N LYS A 417 12.88 -3.99 -2.50
CA LYS A 417 12.34 -4.74 -1.35
C LYS A 417 10.81 -4.73 -1.36
N LYS A 418 10.16 -5.89 -1.33
CA LYS A 418 8.75 -6.04 -0.92
C LYS A 418 8.66 -6.17 0.58
N LEU A 419 7.74 -5.43 1.20
CA LEU A 419 7.54 -5.40 2.64
C LEU A 419 6.06 -5.28 3.00
N VAL A 420 5.70 -5.86 4.15
CA VAL A 420 4.37 -5.76 4.77
C VAL A 420 4.44 -4.71 5.87
N TYR A 421 3.57 -3.71 5.81
CA TYR A 421 3.56 -2.58 6.74
C TYR A 421 2.21 -2.47 7.47
N PRO A 422 2.16 -2.65 8.81
CA PRO A 422 0.94 -2.49 9.57
C PRO A 422 0.70 -1.00 9.91
N LEU A 423 -0.36 -0.42 9.35
CA LEU A 423 -0.74 0.98 9.59
C LEU A 423 -0.98 1.25 11.09
N ASN A 424 -0.65 2.45 11.58
CA ASN A 424 -0.73 2.84 12.99
C ASN A 424 -0.01 1.84 13.93
N GLY A 425 1.11 1.26 13.47
CA GLY A 425 1.85 0.22 14.16
C GLY A 425 1.06 -1.09 14.41
N GLY A 426 -0.03 -1.33 13.67
CA GLY A 426 -0.95 -2.45 13.91
C GLY A 426 -1.99 -2.20 15.01
N SER A 427 -2.08 -0.97 15.53
CA SER A 427 -3.16 -0.52 16.41
C SER A 427 -4.47 -0.40 15.62
N ALA A 428 -5.61 -0.49 16.32
CA ALA A 428 -6.90 -0.25 15.68
C ALA A 428 -7.09 1.25 15.43
N ILE A 429 -7.56 1.61 14.22
CA ILE A 429 -8.19 2.90 13.94
C ILE A 429 -9.71 2.68 14.11
N THR A 430 -10.35 3.45 14.97
CA THR A 430 -11.68 3.14 15.50
C THR A 430 -12.61 4.35 15.40
N ALA A 431 -13.81 4.15 14.86
CA ALA A 431 -14.92 5.09 14.91
C ALA A 431 -15.99 4.58 15.89
N THR A 432 -16.63 5.49 16.64
CA THR A 432 -17.63 5.14 17.65
C THR A 432 -18.88 6.00 17.48
N LEU A 433 -20.01 5.34 17.22
CA LEU A 433 -21.33 5.92 17.04
C LEU A 433 -22.08 6.01 18.37
N SER A 434 -22.84 7.08 18.56
CA SER A 434 -23.81 7.26 19.65
C SER A 434 -25.22 7.47 19.10
N LYS A 435 -26.21 6.87 19.76
CA LYS A 435 -27.64 7.16 19.57
C LYS A 435 -28.13 8.05 20.74
N PRO A 436 -29.25 8.77 20.59
CA PRO A 436 -29.99 9.32 21.73
C PRO A 436 -30.35 8.24 22.78
N SER A 437 -30.60 8.64 24.02
CA SER A 437 -30.88 7.70 25.13
C SER A 437 -32.25 7.02 25.05
N ASP A 438 -33.19 7.66 24.36
CA ASP A 438 -34.56 7.27 24.02
C ASP A 438 -34.67 6.53 22.67
N ALA A 439 -33.59 6.50 21.88
CA ALA A 439 -33.54 5.82 20.59
C ALA A 439 -33.21 4.33 20.71
N ASP A 440 -33.37 3.57 19.62
CA ASP A 440 -32.78 2.24 19.41
C ASP A 440 -32.22 2.01 18.00
N TRP A 441 -31.26 1.09 17.86
CA TRP A 441 -30.49 0.90 16.61
C TRP A 441 -31.29 0.14 15.53
N ASN A 442 -31.59 0.78 14.40
CA ASN A 442 -32.44 0.25 13.33
C ASN A 442 -31.63 -0.33 12.15
N GLY A 443 -30.67 -1.23 12.42
CA GLY A 443 -29.88 -1.92 11.39
C GLY A 443 -28.37 -1.91 11.64
N ASN A 444 -27.58 -2.11 10.58
CA ASN A 444 -26.10 -2.13 10.62
C ASN A 444 -25.48 -0.75 10.45
N ALA A 445 -24.28 -0.55 10.99
CA ALA A 445 -23.41 0.54 10.60
C ALA A 445 -22.84 0.29 9.19
N THR A 446 -22.73 1.33 8.38
CA THR A 446 -22.14 1.32 7.03
C THR A 446 -21.10 2.42 6.87
N GLY A 447 -20.19 2.31 5.88
CA GLY A 447 -19.12 3.29 5.66
C GLY A 447 -17.78 2.68 5.27
N SER A 448 -16.69 3.45 5.43
CA SER A 448 -15.34 2.99 5.07
C SER A 448 -14.24 3.80 5.79
N LEU A 449 -13.12 3.12 6.07
CA LEU A 449 -11.82 3.77 6.30
C LEU A 449 -11.06 3.72 4.97
N ASN A 450 -10.67 4.87 4.43
CA ASN A 450 -9.84 4.96 3.23
C ASN A 450 -8.38 5.12 3.64
N VAL A 451 -7.48 4.45 2.94
CA VAL A 451 -6.03 4.50 3.14
C VAL A 451 -5.39 4.74 1.79
N SER A 452 -4.50 5.73 1.67
CA SER A 452 -3.96 6.16 0.38
C SER A 452 -2.44 6.33 0.38
N ASN A 453 -1.85 6.22 -0.81
CA ASN A 453 -0.42 6.33 -1.02
C ASN A 453 -0.02 7.80 -1.24
N GLY A 454 0.42 8.48 -0.17
CA GLY A 454 0.90 9.86 -0.24
C GLY A 454 2.26 10.03 -0.92
N GLN A 455 2.98 8.94 -1.24
CA GLN A 455 4.29 8.99 -1.89
C GLN A 455 4.46 7.92 -3.01
N PRO A 456 3.70 7.99 -4.14
CA PRO A 456 3.74 6.96 -5.20
C PRO A 456 5.08 6.82 -5.96
N ASN A 457 6.03 7.73 -5.71
CA ASN A 457 7.41 7.65 -6.19
C ASN A 457 8.41 7.14 -5.15
N LEU A 458 7.93 6.50 -4.08
CA LEU A 458 8.71 5.78 -3.06
C LEU A 458 8.04 4.45 -2.72
N PHE A 459 6.72 4.46 -2.49
CA PHE A 459 5.92 3.25 -2.25
C PHE A 459 5.30 2.80 -3.58
N ARG A 460 5.87 1.75 -4.19
CA ARG A 460 5.37 1.11 -5.42
C ARG A 460 4.55 -0.13 -5.09
N GLU A 461 3.80 -0.67 -6.06
CA GLU A 461 2.98 -1.90 -5.87
C GLU A 461 2.16 -1.86 -4.56
N PHE A 462 1.53 -0.71 -4.28
CA PHE A 462 0.87 -0.41 -3.02
C PHE A 462 -0.55 -1.02 -2.98
N GLU A 463 -0.77 -1.96 -2.08
CA GLU A 463 -2.05 -2.67 -1.89
C GLU A 463 -2.47 -2.61 -0.41
N VAL A 464 -3.76 -2.37 -0.13
CA VAL A 464 -4.29 -2.29 1.23
C VAL A 464 -5.17 -3.50 1.54
N ARG A 465 -4.70 -4.35 2.45
CA ARG A 465 -5.39 -5.54 2.97
C ARG A 465 -5.93 -5.29 4.39
N ASN A 466 -6.76 -6.22 4.85
CA ASN A 466 -7.41 -6.18 6.19
C ASN A 466 -8.20 -4.88 6.48
N ASN A 467 -8.76 -4.29 5.43
CA ASN A 467 -9.55 -3.05 5.50
C ASN A 467 -10.83 -3.15 4.66
N PRO A 468 -11.78 -4.05 5.01
CA PRO A 468 -13.03 -4.19 4.28
C PRO A 468 -13.96 -2.97 4.51
N PRO A 469 -14.90 -2.70 3.58
CA PRO A 469 -16.03 -1.80 3.84
C PRO A 469 -16.77 -2.15 5.13
N VAL A 470 -17.48 -1.19 5.71
CA VAL A 470 -18.23 -1.38 6.95
C VAL A 470 -19.66 -1.82 6.60
N ASN A 471 -20.10 -2.92 7.21
CA ASN A 471 -21.47 -3.43 7.19
C ASN A 471 -21.65 -4.34 8.42
N GLU A 472 -21.75 -3.74 9.60
CA GLU A 472 -21.61 -4.45 10.89
C GLU A 472 -22.67 -3.98 11.90
N ALA A 473 -23.23 -4.90 12.70
CA ALA A 473 -24.25 -4.60 13.71
C ALA A 473 -23.73 -3.88 14.98
N SER A 474 -22.57 -3.22 14.89
CA SER A 474 -21.84 -2.60 16.02
C SER A 474 -21.99 -1.08 16.04
N ALA A 475 -21.87 -0.48 17.24
CA ALA A 475 -21.69 0.96 17.40
C ALA A 475 -20.21 1.37 17.38
N THR A 476 -19.30 0.44 17.64
CA THR A 476 -17.84 0.67 17.62
C THR A 476 -17.23 -0.12 16.46
N ILE A 477 -16.67 0.59 15.48
CA ILE A 477 -16.12 0.01 14.25
C ILE A 477 -14.61 0.17 14.27
N SER A 478 -13.88 -0.94 14.22
CA SER A 478 -12.41 -0.97 14.24
C SER A 478 -11.86 -1.47 12.91
N ARG A 479 -10.73 -0.89 12.45
CA ARG A 479 -9.96 -1.36 11.30
C ARG A 479 -8.47 -1.44 11.65
N LYS A 480 -7.76 -2.40 11.04
CA LYS A 480 -6.31 -2.59 11.19
C LYS A 480 -5.67 -2.81 9.80
N PRO A 481 -5.57 -1.77 8.96
CA PRO A 481 -5.07 -1.93 7.60
C PRO A 481 -3.63 -2.45 7.57
N ILE A 482 -3.36 -3.35 6.63
CA ILE A 482 -2.03 -3.88 6.35
C ILE A 482 -1.71 -3.49 4.91
N ILE A 483 -0.58 -2.81 4.71
CA ILE A 483 -0.14 -2.36 3.39
C ILE A 483 0.96 -3.28 2.89
N ASP A 484 0.78 -3.87 1.73
CA ASP A 484 1.88 -4.42 0.95
C ASP A 484 2.42 -3.32 0.05
N MET A 485 3.75 -3.18 0.01
CA MET A 485 4.41 -2.23 -0.87
C MET A 485 5.78 -2.76 -1.32
N LYS A 486 6.29 -2.16 -2.38
CA LYS A 486 7.62 -2.39 -2.93
C LYS A 486 8.40 -1.08 -3.02
N ILE A 487 9.63 -1.11 -2.54
CA ILE A 487 10.58 0.01 -2.63
C ILE A 487 11.60 -0.33 -3.71
N LEU A 488 11.99 0.66 -4.53
CA LEU A 488 13.04 0.51 -5.54
C LEU A 488 14.29 1.32 -5.17
N ARG A 489 15.49 0.75 -5.39
CA ARG A 489 16.77 1.45 -5.27
C ARG A 489 16.85 2.69 -6.17
N THR A 490 16.21 2.63 -7.35
CA THR A 490 16.09 3.74 -8.31
C THR A 490 15.42 4.98 -7.71
N ASP A 491 14.53 4.81 -6.74
CA ASP A 491 13.80 5.91 -6.10
C ASP A 491 14.69 6.73 -5.13
N PHE A 492 15.94 6.30 -4.94
CA PHE A 492 17.00 7.03 -4.24
C PHE A 492 18.03 7.66 -5.21
N GLY A 493 17.84 7.48 -6.53
CA GLY A 493 18.72 7.99 -7.58
C GLY A 493 19.93 7.11 -7.89
N ASP A 494 19.90 5.83 -7.49
CA ASP A 494 20.93 4.83 -7.78
C ASP A 494 20.32 3.72 -8.65
N ASP A 495 20.88 3.49 -9.84
CA ASP A 495 20.33 2.56 -10.84
C ASP A 495 21.47 1.86 -11.61
N PRO A 496 22.18 0.91 -10.96
CA PRO A 496 23.29 0.19 -11.57
C PRO A 496 22.86 -0.78 -12.68
N VAL A 497 21.56 -1.11 -12.79
CA VAL A 497 21.02 -1.95 -13.87
C VAL A 497 21.17 -1.23 -15.22
N HIS A 498 20.85 0.07 -15.26
CA HIS A 498 20.95 0.90 -16.48
C HIS A 498 22.24 1.75 -16.53
N GLY A 499 23.25 1.44 -15.71
CA GLY A 499 24.53 2.16 -15.70
C GLY A 499 24.45 3.60 -15.17
N ARG A 500 23.59 3.84 -14.17
CA ARG A 500 23.38 5.16 -13.53
C ARG A 500 23.66 5.08 -12.03
N TRP A 501 24.93 4.90 -11.69
CA TRP A 501 25.41 4.76 -10.31
C TRP A 501 25.38 6.09 -9.54
N LEU A 502 24.91 6.08 -8.29
CA LEU A 502 25.08 7.22 -7.38
C LEU A 502 26.41 7.12 -6.62
N ASN A 503 27.26 8.14 -6.77
CA ASN A 503 28.44 8.32 -5.92
C ASN A 503 28.03 8.90 -4.56
N TRP A 504 27.64 8.03 -3.62
CA TRP A 504 27.24 8.45 -2.27
C TRP A 504 28.47 8.67 -1.38
N ALA A 505 28.59 9.89 -0.83
CA ALA A 505 29.80 10.32 -0.13
C ALA A 505 30.04 9.64 1.23
N THR A 506 28.99 9.08 1.84
CA THR A 506 29.05 8.39 3.13
C THR A 506 28.41 6.99 3.04
N PRO A 507 29.07 5.99 2.39
CA PRO A 507 28.47 4.68 2.11
C PRO A 507 27.82 3.99 3.32
N GLY A 508 28.48 4.06 4.48
CA GLY A 508 27.99 3.52 5.76
C GLY A 508 26.72 4.15 6.33
N THR A 509 26.27 5.28 5.78
CA THR A 509 25.03 5.96 6.17
C THR A 509 23.99 5.83 5.04
N PRO A 510 22.83 5.20 5.27
CA PRO A 510 21.80 5.10 4.23
C PRO A 510 21.34 6.47 3.74
N LYS A 511 21.09 6.60 2.44
CA LYS A 511 20.38 7.74 1.87
C LYS A 511 18.89 7.57 2.16
N TYR A 512 18.33 8.42 3.01
CA TYR A 512 16.93 8.32 3.42
C TYR A 512 15.98 9.11 2.51
N ARG A 513 14.74 8.61 2.43
CA ARG A 513 13.56 9.33 1.96
C ARG A 513 12.39 8.99 2.87
N THR A 514 11.58 10.00 3.18
CA THR A 514 10.35 9.85 3.97
C THR A 514 9.15 10.04 3.05
N GLY A 515 8.07 9.32 3.32
CA GLY A 515 6.79 9.44 2.63
C GLY A 515 5.64 9.14 3.57
N ASN A 516 4.46 9.68 3.23
CA ASN A 516 3.30 9.65 4.11
C ASN A 516 2.24 8.66 3.61
N ILE A 517 1.55 8.00 4.53
CA ILE A 517 0.42 7.11 4.25
C ILE A 517 -0.81 7.63 5.03
N PRO A 518 -1.55 8.61 4.49
CA PRO A 518 -2.73 9.15 5.16
C PRO A 518 -3.93 8.21 5.09
N ALA A 519 -4.69 8.18 6.18
CA ALA A 519 -5.92 7.42 6.33
C ALA A 519 -7.02 8.26 7.00
N SER A 520 -8.23 8.18 6.45
CA SER A 520 -9.41 8.95 6.89
C SER A 520 -10.70 8.30 6.42
N GLY A 521 -11.84 8.63 7.03
CA GLY A 521 -13.14 8.10 6.63
C GLY A 521 -14.19 8.24 7.72
N SER A 522 -15.36 7.66 7.49
CA SER A 522 -16.50 7.75 8.40
C SER A 522 -17.41 6.52 8.31
N VAL A 523 -18.29 6.40 9.31
CA VAL A 523 -19.38 5.43 9.38
C VAL A 523 -20.68 6.12 9.75
N SER A 524 -21.80 5.53 9.35
CA SER A 524 -23.15 5.95 9.71
C SER A 524 -23.98 4.74 10.15
N ARG A 525 -24.97 4.95 11.04
CA ARG A 525 -25.91 3.91 11.47
C ARG A 525 -27.29 4.51 11.75
N PRO A 526 -28.37 3.96 11.16
CA PRO A 526 -29.74 4.40 11.44
C PRO A 526 -30.21 3.99 12.84
N TYR A 527 -31.06 4.83 13.44
CA TYR A 527 -31.77 4.58 14.68
C TYR A 527 -33.26 4.96 14.54
N VAL A 528 -34.08 4.56 15.51
CA VAL A 528 -35.50 4.91 15.64
C VAL A 528 -35.76 5.40 17.06
N ILE A 529 -36.69 6.34 17.27
CA ILE A 529 -37.18 6.78 18.59
C ILE A 529 -38.69 6.56 18.62
N GLU A 530 -39.23 6.12 19.76
CA GLU A 530 -40.67 6.06 20.02
C GLU A 530 -41.08 7.27 20.88
N ARG A 531 -41.92 8.16 20.34
CA ARG A 531 -42.45 9.34 21.05
C ARG A 531 -43.96 9.26 21.21
N VAL A 532 -44.48 10.00 22.17
CA VAL A 532 -45.91 10.33 22.25
C VAL A 532 -46.07 11.80 21.89
N VAL A 533 -46.65 12.09 20.72
CA VAL A 533 -46.94 13.43 20.21
C VAL A 533 -48.41 13.74 20.47
N CYS A 534 -48.73 14.98 20.78
CA CYS A 534 -50.07 15.39 21.19
C CYS A 534 -50.48 16.69 20.47
N HIS A 535 -51.72 17.16 20.56
CA HIS A 535 -52.30 18.08 19.55
C HIS A 535 -53.22 19.21 20.14
N THR A 536 -53.02 20.59 20.02
CA THR A 536 -53.80 21.90 20.36
C THR A 536 -54.71 22.75 19.33
N SER A 537 -56.06 22.61 19.29
CA SER A 537 -57.11 23.25 18.42
C SER A 537 -58.51 23.48 19.06
N THR A 538 -59.47 24.08 18.34
CA THR A 538 -60.61 24.80 18.93
C THR A 538 -62.01 24.33 18.47
N ASN A 539 -63.00 24.41 19.37
CA ASN A 539 -64.41 24.05 19.22
C ASN A 539 -65.33 25.20 18.75
N ASP A 540 -66.59 24.87 18.41
CA ASP A 540 -67.61 25.80 17.87
C ASP A 540 -68.04 26.94 18.83
N GLN A 541 -67.48 27.03 20.04
CA GLN A 541 -67.65 28.14 21.00
C GLN A 541 -66.35 28.92 21.27
N GLY A 542 -65.22 28.54 20.66
CA GLY A 542 -63.92 29.20 20.84
C GLY A 542 -63.09 28.69 22.03
N GLN A 543 -63.20 27.41 22.40
CA GLN A 543 -62.36 26.77 23.46
C GLN A 543 -61.78 25.41 23.02
N GLU A 544 -60.84 24.83 23.78
CA GLU A 544 -59.88 23.79 23.33
C GLU A 544 -59.89 22.54 24.27
N GLU A 545 -59.66 21.31 23.75
CA GLU A 545 -59.44 20.02 24.48
C GLU A 545 -58.41 18.98 23.87
N ARG A 546 -57.36 18.55 24.61
CA ARG A 546 -56.10 17.95 24.03
C ARG A 546 -55.87 16.43 24.00
N ASP A 547 -55.40 15.94 22.85
CA ASP A 547 -55.19 14.51 22.52
C ASP A 547 -53.74 14.09 22.20
N CYS A 548 -53.43 12.77 22.21
CA CYS A 548 -52.09 12.17 22.02
C CYS A 548 -52.09 10.87 21.20
N ASP A 549 -51.03 10.66 20.40
CA ASP A 549 -50.71 9.47 19.60
C ASP A 549 -49.21 9.06 19.72
N THR A 550 -48.89 7.78 19.51
CA THR A 550 -47.50 7.28 19.51
C THR A 550 -46.91 7.31 18.09
N VAL A 551 -45.72 7.89 17.92
CA VAL A 551 -45.04 8.14 16.64
C VAL A 551 -43.61 7.57 16.66
N TYR A 552 -43.16 7.02 15.54
CA TYR A 552 -41.78 6.55 15.35
C TYR A 552 -40.94 7.53 14.52
N GLU A 553 -39.97 8.20 15.15
CA GLU A 553 -38.99 9.07 14.47
C GLU A 553 -37.81 8.24 13.98
N TYR A 554 -37.31 8.47 12.77
CA TYR A 554 -36.12 7.80 12.24
C TYR A 554 -34.96 8.79 12.06
N GLY A 555 -33.78 8.46 12.59
CA GLY A 555 -32.60 9.31 12.49
C GLY A 555 -31.34 8.53 12.10
N THR A 556 -30.25 9.24 11.79
CA THR A 556 -28.96 8.61 11.47
C THR A 556 -27.82 9.19 12.30
N SER A 557 -27.18 8.33 13.08
CA SER A 557 -25.91 8.63 13.76
C SER A 557 -24.76 8.56 12.76
N THR A 558 -23.78 9.47 12.86
CA THR A 558 -22.56 9.44 12.05
C THR A 558 -21.32 9.64 12.92
N ALA A 559 -20.21 9.00 12.57
CA ALA A 559 -18.94 9.11 13.30
C ALA A 559 -17.75 9.05 12.34
N ALA A 560 -16.77 9.93 12.53
CA ALA A 560 -15.49 9.89 11.83
C ALA A 560 -14.55 8.81 12.41
N PHE A 561 -13.76 8.18 11.54
CA PHE A 561 -12.50 7.58 11.95
C PHE A 561 -11.48 8.71 12.21
N PRO A 562 -10.59 8.58 13.21
CA PRO A 562 -9.51 9.53 13.43
C PRO A 562 -8.65 9.71 12.18
N ASN A 563 -8.53 10.96 11.72
CA ASN A 563 -7.57 11.34 10.70
C ASN A 563 -6.16 10.95 11.18
N HIS A 564 -5.52 10.05 10.44
CA HIS A 564 -4.23 9.44 10.77
C HIS A 564 -3.27 9.55 9.59
N THR A 565 -1.97 9.50 9.85
CA THR A 565 -0.94 9.44 8.81
C THR A 565 0.29 8.75 9.37
N ASP A 566 0.69 7.64 8.77
CA ASP A 566 1.98 7.02 9.06
C ASP A 566 3.07 7.78 8.30
N GLU A 567 4.12 8.19 9.00
CA GLU A 567 5.32 8.80 8.44
C GLU A 567 6.38 7.70 8.30
N VAL A 568 6.51 7.16 7.10
CA VAL A 568 7.37 6.00 6.83
C VAL A 568 8.69 6.47 6.23
N THR A 569 9.79 6.23 6.96
CA THR A 569 11.14 6.58 6.52
C THR A 569 11.87 5.35 6.02
N ILE A 570 12.26 5.39 4.74
CA ILE A 570 12.96 4.31 4.04
C ILE A 570 14.37 4.78 3.67
N GLY A 571 15.38 3.93 3.86
CA GLY A 571 16.76 4.18 3.45
C GLY A 571 17.23 3.26 2.33
N ALA A 572 18.24 3.70 1.57
CA ALA A 572 19.05 2.84 0.73
C ALA A 572 20.53 2.99 1.08
N ARG A 573 21.20 1.86 1.35
CA ARG A 573 22.66 1.78 1.47
C ARG A 573 23.29 1.77 0.09
N ILE A 574 24.21 2.69 -0.18
CA ILE A 574 24.69 2.95 -1.54
C ILE A 574 26.23 2.90 -1.56
N TYR A 575 26.74 1.93 -2.32
CA TYR A 575 28.15 1.77 -2.65
C TYR A 575 28.23 1.16 -4.05
N ASN A 576 29.15 1.66 -4.87
CA ASN A 576 29.27 1.32 -6.28
C ASN A 576 30.72 1.00 -6.70
N GLY A 577 31.55 0.62 -5.72
CA GLY A 577 32.98 0.35 -5.88
C GLY A 577 33.85 1.59 -5.71
N MET A 578 35.15 1.38 -5.58
CA MET A 578 36.17 2.43 -5.58
C MET A 578 36.79 2.60 -6.97
N ALA A 579 36.98 3.85 -7.41
CA ALA A 579 37.52 4.16 -8.74
C ALA A 579 38.95 3.63 -8.96
N ASN A 580 39.76 3.56 -7.91
CA ASN A 580 41.12 3.05 -7.94
C ASN A 580 41.30 2.01 -6.83
N LEU A 581 41.73 0.79 -7.18
CA LEU A 581 42.11 -0.23 -6.21
C LEU A 581 43.48 0.09 -5.56
N PRO A 582 43.78 -0.42 -4.36
CA PRO A 582 45.12 -0.33 -3.77
C PRO A 582 46.20 -0.87 -4.71
N ALA A 583 47.24 -0.06 -4.97
CA ALA A 583 48.27 -0.43 -5.94
C ALA A 583 49.06 -1.68 -5.50
N LEU A 584 49.17 -2.66 -6.39
CA LEU A 584 50.08 -3.79 -6.26
C LEU A 584 51.49 -3.38 -6.71
N THR A 585 52.48 -3.72 -5.89
CA THR A 585 53.90 -3.52 -6.19
C THR A 585 54.39 -4.61 -7.14
N TYR A 586 55.14 -4.22 -8.16
CA TYR A 586 55.79 -5.13 -9.10
C TYR A 586 57.28 -4.79 -9.19
N GLU A 587 58.12 -5.82 -9.38
CA GLU A 587 59.54 -5.65 -9.59
C GLU A 587 59.80 -5.16 -11.03
N ASN A 588 60.73 -4.21 -11.16
CA ASN A 588 61.15 -3.59 -12.41
C ASN A 588 62.69 -3.50 -12.42
N LYS A 589 63.35 -4.63 -12.67
CA LYS A 589 64.80 -4.81 -12.51
C LYS A 589 65.35 -5.91 -13.43
N ILE A 590 66.67 -6.05 -13.46
CA ILE A 590 67.36 -7.22 -13.99
C ILE A 590 68.35 -7.71 -12.93
N ASP A 591 68.14 -8.90 -12.40
CA ASP A 591 69.06 -9.53 -11.45
C ASP A 591 70.30 -10.08 -12.18
N ASN A 592 71.45 -9.99 -11.51
CA ASN A 592 72.77 -10.35 -12.05
C ASN A 592 73.16 -9.63 -13.36
N ASN A 593 72.71 -8.38 -13.54
CA ASN A 593 72.96 -7.58 -14.76
C ASN A 593 74.40 -7.03 -14.88
N SER A 594 75.40 -7.91 -14.83
CA SER A 594 76.83 -7.61 -15.06
C SER A 594 77.30 -8.19 -16.42
N THR A 595 78.53 -7.89 -16.84
CA THR A 595 79.16 -8.58 -17.98
C THR A 595 79.64 -9.99 -17.66
N SER A 596 79.84 -10.31 -16.38
CA SER A 596 80.35 -11.59 -15.90
C SER A 596 79.29 -12.66 -15.64
N SER A 597 78.01 -12.29 -15.49
CA SER A 597 76.95 -13.26 -15.29
C SER A 597 76.45 -13.81 -16.62
N LEU A 598 76.57 -15.12 -16.80
CA LEU A 598 75.99 -15.84 -17.93
C LEU A 598 74.46 -15.96 -17.83
N LEU A 599 73.88 -15.86 -16.63
CA LEU A 599 72.45 -15.96 -16.39
C LEU A 599 71.88 -14.66 -15.82
N LYS A 600 70.80 -14.15 -16.41
CA LYS A 600 70.17 -12.87 -16.06
C LYS A 600 68.66 -13.04 -16.00
N LYS A 601 68.04 -12.63 -14.90
CA LYS A 601 66.58 -12.71 -14.70
C LYS A 601 65.99 -11.31 -14.78
N LEU A 602 65.03 -11.12 -15.67
CA LEU A 602 64.35 -9.87 -15.96
C LEU A 602 62.98 -9.91 -15.27
N TYR A 603 62.60 -8.83 -14.59
CA TYR A 603 61.32 -8.72 -13.91
C TYR A 603 60.70 -7.37 -14.24
N TRP A 604 59.51 -7.36 -14.86
CA TRP A 604 58.80 -6.13 -15.23
C TRP A 604 57.28 -6.25 -14.99
N LYS A 605 56.59 -5.12 -14.89
CA LYS A 605 55.12 -5.08 -14.89
C LYS A 605 54.61 -5.42 -16.30
N ASN A 606 53.72 -6.39 -16.44
CA ASN A 606 53.13 -6.79 -17.73
C ASN A 606 52.38 -5.63 -18.42
N GLU A 607 52.07 -5.77 -19.71
CA GLU A 607 51.11 -4.89 -20.39
C GLU A 607 49.73 -4.91 -19.67
N PRO A 608 49.04 -3.77 -19.58
CA PRO A 608 47.71 -3.69 -18.99
C PRO A 608 46.61 -4.01 -20.01
N TYR A 609 45.59 -4.74 -19.57
CA TYR A 609 44.38 -5.02 -20.35
C TYR A 609 43.14 -4.59 -19.56
N ASP A 610 42.31 -3.73 -20.15
CA ASP A 610 41.07 -3.24 -19.52
C ASP A 610 39.92 -4.28 -19.64
N TYR A 611 39.22 -4.51 -18.53
CA TYR A 611 38.10 -5.44 -18.42
C TYR A 611 36.92 -4.82 -17.67
N ARG A 612 35.72 -4.98 -18.22
CA ARG A 612 34.44 -4.65 -17.58
C ARG A 612 34.14 -5.63 -16.46
N THR A 613 33.61 -5.09 -15.38
CA THR A 613 33.15 -5.84 -14.22
C THR A 613 31.63 -5.96 -14.18
N VAL A 614 31.14 -6.94 -13.44
CA VAL A 614 29.78 -6.97 -12.91
C VAL A 614 29.82 -7.19 -11.41
N ARG A 615 28.70 -6.87 -10.73
CA ARG A 615 28.41 -7.36 -9.39
C ARG A 615 27.02 -7.98 -9.36
N TRP A 616 26.76 -8.80 -8.37
CA TRP A 616 25.45 -9.44 -8.18
C TRP A 616 24.58 -8.66 -7.21
N MET A 617 23.33 -8.42 -7.58
CA MET A 617 22.32 -7.80 -6.73
C MET A 617 21.00 -8.57 -6.81
N ALA A 618 20.26 -8.62 -5.72
CA ALA A 618 19.03 -9.39 -5.56
C ALA A 618 17.79 -8.50 -5.48
N HIS A 619 16.63 -9.11 -5.66
CA HIS A 619 15.36 -8.57 -5.20
C HIS A 619 15.02 -9.21 -3.85
N ASP A 620 14.66 -8.38 -2.87
CA ASP A 620 14.20 -8.83 -1.54
C ASP A 620 12.67 -8.98 -1.58
N ALA A 621 12.20 -10.21 -1.36
CA ALA A 621 10.80 -10.54 -1.16
C ALA A 621 10.58 -10.95 0.30
N TYR A 622 10.06 -10.02 1.11
CA TYR A 622 9.67 -10.26 2.51
C TYR A 622 10.80 -10.82 3.40
N GLY A 623 12.05 -10.41 3.15
CA GLY A 623 13.25 -10.85 3.86
C GLY A 623 14.06 -11.95 3.16
N SER A 624 13.59 -12.47 2.01
CA SER A 624 14.28 -13.48 1.22
C SER A 624 14.88 -12.88 -0.05
N LEU A 625 16.17 -13.15 -0.32
CA LEU A 625 16.87 -12.62 -1.49
C LEU A 625 16.76 -13.57 -2.71
N SER A 626 15.95 -13.17 -3.70
CA SER A 626 15.72 -13.88 -4.97
C SER A 626 16.21 -13.08 -6.18
N ASP A 627 16.01 -13.66 -7.37
CA ASP A 627 16.14 -12.97 -8.67
C ASP A 627 17.46 -12.22 -8.86
N TRP A 628 18.54 -12.88 -8.44
CA TRP A 628 19.90 -12.39 -8.53
C TRP A 628 20.24 -11.99 -9.97
N THR A 629 20.65 -10.73 -10.12
CA THR A 629 20.89 -10.04 -11.39
C THR A 629 22.33 -9.54 -11.43
N ALA A 630 23.05 -9.85 -12.52
CA ALA A 630 24.37 -9.30 -12.80
C ALA A 630 24.24 -7.86 -13.32
N VAL A 631 24.53 -6.87 -12.48
CA VAL A 631 24.58 -5.45 -12.88
C VAL A 631 26.00 -5.05 -13.22
N THR A 632 26.19 -4.10 -14.14
CA THR A 632 27.54 -3.70 -14.55
C THR A 632 28.20 -2.89 -13.44
N GLY A 633 29.48 -3.17 -13.14
CA GLY A 633 30.27 -2.37 -12.21
C GLY A 633 30.55 -0.98 -12.76
N GLN A 634 30.76 0.01 -11.89
CA GLN A 634 30.97 1.40 -12.30
C GLN A 634 32.33 1.63 -12.97
N TYR A 635 33.32 0.78 -12.67
CA TYR A 635 34.71 0.95 -13.09
C TYR A 635 35.22 -0.30 -13.82
N GLU A 636 35.85 -0.10 -14.98
CA GLU A 636 36.66 -1.13 -15.64
C GLU A 636 37.96 -1.35 -14.85
N ARG A 637 38.48 -2.58 -14.86
CA ARG A 637 39.67 -2.99 -14.10
C ARG A 637 40.79 -3.42 -15.03
N LYS A 638 42.02 -3.03 -14.70
CA LYS A 638 43.21 -3.39 -15.47
C LYS A 638 43.79 -4.71 -14.99
N PHE A 639 43.62 -5.75 -15.79
CA PHE A 639 44.39 -6.99 -15.61
C PHE A 639 45.85 -6.68 -15.88
N THR A 640 46.70 -6.81 -14.86
CA THR A 640 48.14 -6.59 -14.96
C THR A 640 48.85 -7.26 -13.78
N HIS A 641 49.90 -8.04 -14.07
CA HIS A 641 50.71 -8.75 -13.08
C HIS A 641 52.21 -8.56 -13.31
N GLN A 642 53.00 -9.21 -12.45
CA GLN A 642 54.42 -9.42 -12.71
C GLN A 642 54.56 -10.27 -13.97
N ALA A 643 55.33 -9.78 -14.94
CA ALA A 643 55.93 -10.60 -15.98
C ALA A 643 57.42 -10.80 -15.64
N ASP A 644 57.98 -11.88 -16.13
CA ASP A 644 59.37 -12.25 -15.91
C ASP A 644 59.98 -12.96 -17.11
N GLY A 645 61.29 -13.09 -17.10
CA GLY A 645 62.03 -13.78 -18.15
C GLY A 645 63.48 -14.01 -17.79
N GLU A 646 64.13 -14.85 -18.56
CA GLU A 646 65.50 -15.28 -18.33
C GLU A 646 66.29 -15.23 -19.63
N VAL A 647 67.54 -14.76 -19.55
CA VAL A 647 68.52 -14.85 -20.64
C VAL A 647 69.74 -15.57 -20.10
N GLY A 648 69.96 -16.79 -20.57
CA GLY A 648 71.03 -17.69 -20.13
C GLY A 648 71.97 -18.04 -21.28
N TRP A 649 73.23 -17.62 -21.19
CA TRP A 649 74.30 -17.95 -22.14
C TRP A 649 75.12 -19.15 -21.67
N LYS A 650 75.66 -19.91 -22.64
CA LYS A 650 76.57 -21.02 -22.40
C LYS A 650 77.63 -21.08 -23.52
N VAL A 651 78.86 -21.37 -23.13
CA VAL A 651 79.95 -21.66 -24.06
C VAL A 651 80.00 -23.18 -24.24
N GLU A 652 79.65 -23.68 -25.43
CA GLU A 652 79.75 -25.11 -25.77
C GLU A 652 81.20 -25.48 -26.14
N GLN A 653 81.87 -24.57 -26.86
CA GLN A 653 83.28 -24.67 -27.21
C GLN A 653 83.85 -23.26 -27.32
N SER A 654 84.75 -22.89 -26.40
CA SER A 654 85.47 -21.61 -26.48
C SER A 654 86.44 -21.59 -27.65
N GLN A 655 86.87 -20.38 -28.04
CA GLN A 655 87.95 -20.23 -29.03
C GLN A 655 89.17 -21.07 -28.66
N ALA A 656 89.66 -20.95 -27.42
CA ALA A 656 90.82 -21.70 -26.93
C ALA A 656 90.62 -23.22 -27.02
N GLN A 657 89.44 -23.73 -26.64
CA GLN A 657 89.11 -25.16 -26.75
C GLN A 657 89.03 -25.66 -28.20
N ALA A 658 88.69 -24.79 -29.16
CA ALA A 658 88.70 -25.14 -30.59
C ALA A 658 90.12 -25.23 -31.15
N TYR A 659 91.02 -24.31 -30.76
CA TYR A 659 92.40 -24.31 -31.25
C TYR A 659 93.35 -25.28 -30.50
N GLU A 660 93.01 -25.71 -29.28
CA GLU A 660 93.89 -26.53 -28.43
C GLU A 660 94.40 -27.83 -29.09
N PRO A 661 93.60 -28.63 -29.83
CA PRO A 661 94.10 -29.84 -30.50
C PRO A 661 95.27 -29.53 -31.46
N SER A 662 95.12 -28.50 -32.30
CA SER A 662 96.16 -28.06 -33.22
C SER A 662 97.35 -27.42 -32.49
N ARG A 663 97.09 -26.70 -31.39
CA ARG A 663 98.14 -26.04 -30.60
C ARG A 663 99.04 -27.04 -29.89
N THR A 664 98.45 -28.08 -29.29
CA THR A 664 99.16 -29.18 -28.63
C THR A 664 99.86 -30.10 -29.65
N ALA A 665 99.25 -30.37 -30.81
CA ALA A 665 99.91 -31.09 -31.90
C ALA A 665 101.20 -30.37 -32.36
N ALA A 666 101.13 -29.05 -32.56
CA ALA A 666 102.30 -28.23 -32.93
C ALA A 666 103.39 -28.23 -31.86
N LYS A 667 103.00 -28.07 -30.59
CA LYS A 667 103.90 -28.09 -29.42
C LYS A 667 104.65 -29.43 -29.31
N ASN A 668 103.98 -30.53 -29.63
CA ASN A 668 104.51 -31.89 -29.61
C ASN A 668 105.16 -32.32 -30.96
N LYS A 669 105.22 -31.43 -31.96
CA LYS A 669 105.72 -31.69 -33.32
C LYS A 669 105.07 -32.91 -34.00
N GLN A 670 103.78 -33.11 -33.76
CA GLN A 670 103.02 -34.21 -34.37
C GLN A 670 102.61 -33.81 -35.80
N ASN A 671 102.84 -34.69 -36.78
CA ASN A 671 102.56 -34.44 -38.21
C ASN A 671 101.19 -35.00 -38.67
N VAL A 672 100.24 -35.20 -37.74
CA VAL A 672 98.94 -35.82 -38.03
C VAL A 672 97.97 -34.77 -38.58
N LYS A 673 97.71 -34.80 -39.89
CA LYS A 673 96.94 -33.76 -40.60
C LYS A 673 95.55 -33.45 -40.01
N SER A 674 94.89 -34.43 -39.38
CA SER A 674 93.57 -34.25 -38.76
C SER A 674 93.60 -33.50 -37.43
N GLN A 675 94.77 -33.29 -36.80
CA GLN A 675 94.90 -32.44 -35.61
C GLN A 675 95.00 -30.94 -35.95
N TYR A 676 95.26 -30.61 -37.22
CA TYR A 676 95.37 -29.23 -37.74
C TYR A 676 94.20 -28.91 -38.67
N ASP A 677 93.01 -29.41 -38.38
CA ASP A 677 91.82 -29.12 -39.17
C ASP A 677 91.49 -27.62 -39.18
N ILE A 678 91.54 -26.97 -38.01
CA ILE A 678 91.18 -25.56 -37.79
C ILE A 678 92.33 -24.59 -38.10
N ALA A 679 93.53 -24.79 -37.57
CA ALA A 679 94.64 -23.84 -37.70
C ALA A 679 96.04 -24.49 -37.72
N VAL A 680 97.00 -23.82 -38.37
CA VAL A 680 98.42 -24.21 -38.35
C VAL A 680 99.20 -23.34 -37.37
N PHE A 681 99.57 -23.92 -36.23
CA PHE A 681 100.50 -23.29 -35.28
C PHE A 681 101.95 -23.67 -35.60
N ALA A 682 102.87 -22.73 -35.37
CA ALA A 682 104.30 -22.93 -35.61
C ALA A 682 104.88 -24.04 -34.70
N THR A 683 105.79 -24.85 -35.24
CA THR A 683 106.45 -25.97 -34.53
C THR A 683 107.87 -25.63 -34.05
N ASP A 684 108.36 -24.45 -34.40
CA ASP A 684 109.69 -23.92 -34.06
C ASP A 684 109.84 -23.80 -32.54
N LYS A 685 110.96 -24.30 -32.00
CA LYS A 685 111.18 -24.38 -30.54
C LYS A 685 111.18 -22.99 -29.88
N GLU A 686 111.71 -22.00 -30.56
CA GLU A 686 111.81 -20.60 -30.13
C GLU A 686 110.47 -19.84 -30.16
N LEU A 687 109.48 -20.31 -30.93
CA LEU A 687 108.14 -19.73 -31.00
C LEU A 687 107.18 -20.37 -29.99
N GLN A 688 107.53 -21.54 -29.41
CA GLN A 688 106.70 -22.20 -28.39
C GLN A 688 106.53 -21.40 -27.08
N LYS A 689 107.32 -20.34 -26.88
CA LYS A 689 107.15 -19.38 -25.78
C LYS A 689 105.90 -18.51 -25.87
N TYR A 690 105.23 -18.49 -27.04
CA TYR A 690 103.96 -17.80 -27.24
C TYR A 690 102.78 -18.77 -27.13
N ASN A 691 101.65 -18.25 -26.64
CA ASN A 691 100.42 -19.04 -26.46
C ASN A 691 99.88 -19.56 -27.79
N TYR A 692 99.83 -18.70 -28.82
CA TYR A 692 99.24 -19.01 -30.12
C TYR A 692 100.14 -18.53 -31.28
N PRO A 693 101.31 -19.17 -31.52
CA PRO A 693 102.27 -18.73 -32.53
C PRO A 693 101.92 -19.26 -33.92
N ILE A 694 101.90 -18.40 -34.94
CA ILE A 694 101.71 -18.79 -36.35
C ILE A 694 102.77 -18.15 -37.26
N LYS A 695 103.08 -18.81 -38.37
CA LYS A 695 103.75 -18.21 -39.53
C LYS A 695 102.68 -17.75 -40.52
N SER A 696 102.85 -16.56 -41.09
CA SER A 696 101.91 -15.98 -42.06
C SER A 696 101.86 -16.75 -43.38
N GLY A 697 100.71 -16.82 -44.04
CA GLY A 697 100.52 -17.60 -45.28
C GLY A 697 99.86 -18.97 -45.08
N TYR A 698 99.94 -19.54 -43.86
CA TYR A 698 99.17 -20.74 -43.51
C TYR A 698 97.72 -20.42 -43.14
N TYR A 699 96.88 -21.44 -43.03
CA TYR A 699 95.46 -21.28 -42.70
C TYR A 699 95.19 -21.22 -41.20
N PHE A 700 94.16 -20.45 -40.88
CA PHE A 700 93.65 -20.18 -39.55
C PHE A 700 92.15 -19.93 -39.67
N ASN A 701 91.32 -20.94 -39.47
CA ASN A 701 89.87 -20.74 -39.49
C ASN A 701 89.42 -20.05 -38.18
N PRO A 702 88.53 -19.05 -38.22
CA PRO A 702 87.85 -18.59 -37.00
C PRO A 702 87.00 -19.74 -36.45
N ALA A 703 86.88 -19.84 -35.13
CA ALA A 703 86.26 -21.00 -34.49
C ALA A 703 85.56 -20.64 -33.16
N GLY A 704 84.60 -21.47 -32.75
CA GLY A 704 83.89 -21.38 -31.48
C GLY A 704 82.41 -21.75 -31.60
N LYS A 705 81.80 -22.21 -30.49
CA LYS A 705 80.39 -22.57 -30.42
C LYS A 705 79.76 -22.10 -29.11
N TYR A 706 78.65 -21.37 -29.24
CA TYR A 706 77.94 -20.72 -28.14
C TYR A 706 76.46 -21.06 -28.26
N THR A 707 75.79 -21.16 -27.12
CA THR A 707 74.34 -21.32 -27.05
C THR A 707 73.78 -20.26 -26.11
N PHE A 708 72.54 -19.83 -26.36
CA PHE A 708 71.77 -19.12 -25.34
C PHE A 708 70.31 -19.56 -25.37
N THR A 709 69.66 -19.44 -24.22
CA THR A 709 68.21 -19.58 -24.07
C THR A 709 67.63 -18.23 -23.67
N VAL A 710 66.51 -17.84 -24.29
CA VAL A 710 65.60 -16.81 -23.77
C VAL A 710 64.33 -17.52 -23.33
N GLU A 711 63.85 -17.19 -22.14
CA GLU A 711 62.55 -17.64 -21.62
C GLU A 711 61.76 -16.39 -21.16
N THR A 712 60.45 -16.35 -21.36
CA THR A 712 59.59 -15.24 -20.91
C THR A 712 58.22 -15.74 -20.48
N VAL A 713 57.78 -15.34 -19.30
CA VAL A 713 56.42 -15.55 -18.77
C VAL A 713 55.66 -14.23 -18.84
N THR A 714 54.60 -14.18 -19.64
CA THR A 714 53.80 -12.97 -19.86
C THR A 714 52.30 -13.26 -19.85
N PHE A 715 51.48 -12.22 -19.68
CA PHE A 715 50.02 -12.31 -19.73
C PHE A 715 49.49 -11.62 -20.99
N LYS A 716 48.65 -12.33 -21.75
CA LYS A 716 48.20 -11.93 -23.10
C LYS A 716 46.73 -12.30 -23.34
N GLN A 717 46.05 -11.55 -24.19
CA GLN A 717 44.70 -11.88 -24.67
C GLN A 717 44.67 -12.92 -25.82
N SER A 718 45.78 -13.63 -26.05
CA SER A 718 45.87 -14.68 -27.06
C SER A 718 46.83 -15.80 -26.64
N SER A 719 46.48 -17.03 -26.99
CA SER A 719 47.32 -18.23 -26.89
C SER A 719 48.26 -18.40 -28.08
N GLY A 720 48.69 -17.29 -28.70
CA GLY A 720 49.56 -17.26 -29.88
C GLY A 720 51.04 -17.43 -29.55
N ARG A 721 51.91 -17.25 -30.54
CA ARG A 721 53.30 -16.85 -30.26
C ARG A 721 53.33 -15.36 -29.96
N THR A 722 54.16 -14.87 -29.05
CA THR A 722 54.25 -13.43 -28.78
C THR A 722 55.36 -12.77 -29.59
N GLN A 723 55.10 -11.55 -30.07
CA GLN A 723 56.13 -10.77 -30.76
C GLN A 723 57.18 -10.23 -29.79
N ASP A 724 56.83 -10.04 -28.51
CA ASP A 724 57.76 -9.55 -27.50
C ASP A 724 58.77 -10.59 -27.01
N HIS A 725 58.42 -11.88 -27.00
CA HIS A 725 59.42 -12.95 -26.88
C HIS A 725 60.35 -12.96 -28.11
N LYS A 726 59.78 -12.97 -29.32
CA LYS A 726 60.55 -13.03 -30.57
C LYS A 726 61.52 -11.86 -30.71
N ASP A 727 61.07 -10.63 -30.48
CA ASP A 727 61.91 -9.45 -30.62
C ASP A 727 63.03 -9.43 -29.56
N LEU A 728 62.79 -9.98 -28.35
CA LEU A 728 63.84 -10.13 -27.34
C LEU A 728 64.90 -11.15 -27.79
N VAL A 729 64.49 -12.32 -28.29
CA VAL A 729 65.39 -13.31 -28.90
C VAL A 729 66.21 -12.65 -30.02
N ASP A 730 65.56 -11.99 -30.98
CA ASP A 730 66.22 -11.35 -32.11
C ASP A 730 67.26 -10.31 -31.66
N LYS A 731 66.99 -9.54 -30.59
CA LYS A 731 67.96 -8.59 -30.03
C LYS A 731 69.12 -9.24 -29.28
N VAL A 732 68.93 -10.40 -28.65
CA VAL A 732 70.02 -11.18 -28.05
C VAL A 732 70.91 -11.83 -29.12
N ILE A 733 70.35 -12.24 -30.28
CA ILE A 733 71.16 -12.66 -31.44
C ILE A 733 71.94 -11.47 -32.03
N ASP A 734 71.29 -10.33 -32.24
CA ASP A 734 71.87 -9.14 -32.87
C ASP A 734 73.05 -8.53 -32.05
N SER A 735 73.13 -8.80 -30.75
CA SER A 735 74.21 -8.29 -29.88
C SER A 735 75.49 -9.13 -29.91
N PHE A 736 75.47 -10.34 -30.47
CA PHE A 736 76.63 -11.23 -30.57
C PHE A 736 77.64 -10.79 -31.65
N ARG A 737 78.93 -10.87 -31.32
CA ARG A 737 80.05 -10.45 -32.18
C ARG A 737 81.18 -11.47 -32.14
N TYR A 738 81.75 -11.75 -33.32
CA TYR A 738 83.11 -12.28 -33.45
C TYR A 738 83.98 -11.22 -34.12
N GLU A 739 85.08 -10.86 -33.47
CA GLU A 739 85.97 -9.80 -33.92
C GLU A 739 87.38 -10.36 -34.15
N SER A 740 88.01 -10.00 -35.27
CA SER A 740 89.37 -10.44 -35.60
C SER A 740 90.10 -9.42 -36.46
N ASP A 741 91.32 -9.06 -36.06
CA ASP A 741 92.23 -8.17 -36.81
C ASP A 741 93.24 -8.93 -37.70
N LEU A 742 93.19 -10.28 -37.70
CA LEU A 742 93.99 -11.15 -38.57
C LEU A 742 93.76 -10.84 -40.04
N ILE A 743 94.85 -10.93 -40.82
CA ILE A 743 94.86 -10.61 -42.24
C ILE A 743 94.83 -11.89 -43.07
N TYR A 744 93.79 -12.04 -43.89
CA TYR A 744 93.53 -13.16 -44.77
C TYR A 744 93.84 -12.80 -46.23
N ILE A 745 93.95 -13.82 -47.09
CA ILE A 745 94.02 -13.65 -48.54
C ILE A 745 92.72 -14.13 -49.20
N ASP A 746 92.11 -13.31 -50.05
CA ASP A 746 90.94 -13.70 -50.83
C ASP A 746 91.31 -14.46 -52.12
N ASN A 747 90.32 -15.03 -52.80
CA ASN A 747 90.51 -15.72 -54.07
C ASN A 747 91.12 -14.83 -55.17
N ASN A 748 90.91 -13.51 -55.09
CA ASN A 748 91.44 -12.49 -56.00
C ASN A 748 92.87 -12.01 -55.60
N LYS A 749 93.48 -12.61 -54.57
CA LYS A 749 94.80 -12.29 -54.01
C LYS A 749 94.91 -10.91 -53.32
N ASN A 750 93.79 -10.34 -52.90
CA ASN A 750 93.77 -9.18 -51.99
C ASN A 750 94.06 -9.62 -50.55
N ALA A 751 94.73 -8.76 -49.78
CA ALA A 751 94.67 -8.81 -48.33
C ALA A 751 93.31 -8.29 -47.83
N VAL A 752 92.66 -9.06 -46.96
CA VAL A 752 91.33 -8.77 -46.39
C VAL A 752 91.30 -9.04 -44.88
N ASN A 753 90.40 -8.41 -44.14
CA ASN A 753 90.08 -8.85 -42.77
C ASN A 753 89.13 -10.07 -42.78
N VAL A 754 88.78 -10.62 -41.60
CA VAL A 754 87.85 -11.78 -41.51
C VAL A 754 86.49 -11.53 -42.21
N ARG A 755 86.09 -10.27 -42.33
CA ARG A 755 84.86 -9.83 -42.99
C ARG A 755 84.95 -9.76 -44.53
N GLY A 756 86.11 -10.07 -45.12
CA GLY A 756 86.35 -9.98 -46.55
C GLY A 756 86.57 -8.55 -47.07
N GLU A 757 86.71 -7.57 -46.17
CA GLU A 757 86.94 -6.17 -46.54
C GLU A 757 88.41 -5.98 -46.94
N LYS A 758 88.64 -5.43 -48.14
CA LYS A 758 90.00 -5.16 -48.65
C LYS A 758 90.75 -4.16 -47.76
N LEU A 759 91.96 -4.54 -47.37
CA LEU A 759 92.85 -3.72 -46.56
C LEU A 759 93.69 -2.78 -47.42
N SER A 760 94.12 -1.67 -46.81
CA SER A 760 95.19 -0.82 -47.35
C SER A 760 96.56 -1.45 -47.10
N SER A 761 97.57 -1.02 -47.85
CA SER A 761 98.94 -1.52 -47.72
C SER A 761 99.95 -0.37 -47.60
N ARG A 762 101.01 -0.59 -46.83
CA ARG A 762 102.15 0.33 -46.67
C ARG A 762 103.38 -0.33 -47.28
N GLY A 763 103.61 -0.07 -48.57
CA GLY A 763 104.47 -0.91 -49.40
C GLY A 763 103.85 -2.30 -49.58
N ASN A 764 104.67 -3.36 -49.63
CA ASN A 764 104.20 -4.74 -49.82
C ASN A 764 103.51 -5.37 -48.59
N ARG A 765 103.30 -4.61 -47.51
CA ARG A 765 102.71 -5.09 -46.25
C ARG A 765 101.29 -4.53 -46.07
N PRO A 766 100.25 -5.38 -45.90
CA PRO A 766 98.91 -4.92 -45.58
C PRO A 766 98.84 -4.37 -44.15
N VAL A 767 97.93 -3.43 -43.91
CA VAL A 767 97.68 -2.79 -42.62
C VAL A 767 96.53 -3.51 -41.91
N MET A 768 96.75 -3.95 -40.66
CA MET A 768 95.73 -4.64 -39.86
C MET A 768 94.50 -3.76 -39.62
N LYS A 769 93.31 -4.36 -39.66
CA LYS A 769 92.02 -3.73 -39.36
C LYS A 769 91.05 -4.80 -38.89
N THR A 770 90.47 -4.63 -37.70
CA THR A 770 89.43 -5.53 -37.19
C THR A 770 88.27 -5.68 -38.18
N GLY A 771 87.90 -6.91 -38.49
CA GLY A 771 86.62 -7.27 -39.09
C GLY A 771 85.70 -7.86 -38.03
N VAL A 772 84.40 -7.56 -38.10
CA VAL A 772 83.38 -7.98 -37.12
C VAL A 772 82.28 -8.76 -37.82
N LEU A 773 82.13 -10.04 -37.50
CA LEU A 773 81.00 -10.87 -37.91
C LEU A 773 79.86 -10.71 -36.90
N THR A 774 78.63 -10.55 -37.41
CA THR A 774 77.39 -10.54 -36.61
C THR A 774 76.27 -11.26 -37.38
N ARG A 775 75.09 -11.44 -36.79
CA ARG A 775 73.91 -12.00 -37.48
C ARG A 775 73.60 -11.32 -38.83
N ASN A 776 73.62 -9.99 -38.84
CA ASN A 776 73.33 -9.16 -40.00
C ASN A 776 74.53 -9.03 -40.96
N ASN A 777 75.71 -9.48 -40.53
CA ASN A 777 76.95 -9.50 -41.30
C ASN A 777 77.70 -10.85 -41.13
N PRO A 778 77.09 -11.99 -41.55
CA PRO A 778 77.59 -13.32 -41.20
C PRO A 778 78.62 -13.88 -42.21
N ASN A 779 78.73 -13.24 -43.38
CA ASN A 779 79.67 -13.62 -44.43
C ASN A 779 81.01 -12.91 -44.23
N GLY A 780 82.09 -13.56 -44.63
CA GLY A 780 83.45 -13.06 -44.49
C GLY A 780 84.29 -13.22 -45.76
N VAL A 781 85.56 -13.60 -45.58
CA VAL A 781 86.51 -13.90 -46.66
C VAL A 781 85.87 -14.80 -47.74
N ASN A 782 86.13 -14.49 -49.01
CA ASN A 782 85.54 -15.16 -50.18
C ASN A 782 84.00 -15.12 -50.26
N GLY A 783 83.33 -14.28 -49.45
CA GLY A 783 81.87 -14.24 -49.33
C GLY A 783 81.28 -15.45 -48.61
N TRP A 784 82.10 -16.34 -48.05
CA TRP A 784 81.64 -17.52 -47.32
C TRP A 784 80.94 -17.12 -46.03
N LYS A 785 79.86 -17.82 -45.66
CA LYS A 785 79.25 -17.68 -44.33
C LYS A 785 80.24 -18.23 -43.29
N LEU A 786 80.59 -17.39 -42.31
CA LEU A 786 81.53 -17.71 -41.22
C LEU A 786 80.88 -17.61 -39.82
N LEU A 787 79.66 -17.09 -39.75
CA LEU A 787 78.84 -17.05 -38.53
C LEU A 787 77.48 -17.70 -38.84
N HIS A 788 77.20 -18.79 -38.15
CA HIS A 788 76.03 -19.63 -38.34
C HIS A 788 75.14 -19.57 -37.10
N VAL A 789 74.07 -18.77 -37.18
CA VAL A 789 72.97 -18.83 -36.22
C VAL A 789 72.00 -19.94 -36.63
N LYS A 790 71.61 -20.78 -35.67
CA LYS A 790 70.55 -21.76 -35.80
C LYS A 790 69.61 -21.64 -34.60
N ASP A 791 68.36 -21.29 -34.87
CA ASP A 791 67.29 -21.32 -33.88
C ASP A 791 66.91 -22.80 -33.73
N ASP A 792 67.43 -23.45 -32.68
CA ASP A 792 67.50 -24.91 -32.57
C ASP A 792 66.26 -25.53 -31.94
N ASP A 793 65.64 -24.81 -31.00
CA ASP A 793 64.49 -25.27 -30.23
C ASP A 793 63.57 -24.11 -29.86
N TYR A 794 62.26 -24.34 -29.91
CA TYR A 794 61.21 -23.42 -29.45
C TYR A 794 60.13 -24.24 -28.75
N ASP A 795 59.87 -23.90 -27.50
CA ASP A 795 58.81 -24.48 -26.68
C ASP A 795 57.87 -23.37 -26.15
N ARG A 796 56.62 -23.75 -25.86
CA ARG A 796 55.62 -22.83 -25.31
C ARG A 796 54.51 -23.55 -24.54
N ASP A 797 54.43 -23.23 -23.26
CA ASP A 797 53.30 -23.56 -22.39
C ASP A 797 52.28 -22.41 -22.32
N VAL A 798 51.00 -22.75 -22.15
CA VAL A 798 49.87 -21.80 -22.16
C VAL A 798 48.79 -22.20 -21.15
N GLU A 799 48.61 -21.37 -20.14
CA GLU A 799 47.61 -21.51 -19.08
C GLU A 799 46.47 -20.50 -19.30
N GLU A 800 45.23 -20.97 -19.43
CA GLU A 800 44.07 -20.04 -19.49
C GLU A 800 43.72 -19.56 -18.08
N ILE A 801 43.77 -18.25 -17.88
CA ILE A 801 43.47 -17.60 -16.60
C ILE A 801 41.94 -17.44 -16.50
N THR A 802 41.28 -18.50 -16.03
CA THR A 802 39.81 -18.63 -16.06
C THR A 802 39.13 -17.45 -15.36
N SER A 803 38.25 -16.79 -16.10
CA SER A 803 37.42 -15.71 -15.58
C SER A 803 36.02 -16.23 -15.29
N ALA A 804 35.35 -15.65 -14.30
CA ALA A 804 33.97 -15.94 -13.97
C ALA A 804 33.17 -14.64 -13.89
N GLN A 805 31.94 -14.68 -14.40
CA GLN A 805 30.92 -13.65 -14.18
C GLN A 805 30.05 -13.99 -12.96
N ASP A 806 29.83 -15.29 -12.72
CA ASP A 806 28.88 -15.79 -11.73
C ASP A 806 29.61 -16.14 -10.42
N SER A 807 28.94 -15.96 -9.28
CA SER A 807 29.57 -16.11 -7.95
C SER A 807 29.99 -17.54 -7.59
N SER A 808 29.48 -18.53 -8.31
CA SER A 808 29.85 -19.96 -8.23
C SER A 808 30.87 -20.40 -9.30
N GLY A 809 31.29 -19.50 -10.20
CA GLY A 809 32.24 -19.82 -11.27
C GLY A 809 33.69 -19.86 -10.82
N ASN A 810 34.53 -20.62 -11.54
CA ASN A 810 35.95 -20.76 -11.23
C ASN A 810 36.76 -19.51 -11.65
N LEU A 811 36.86 -18.55 -10.74
CA LEU A 811 37.65 -17.34 -10.89
C LEU A 811 39.11 -17.57 -10.48
N HIS A 812 40.06 -17.43 -11.41
CA HIS A 812 41.47 -17.65 -11.11
C HIS A 812 42.03 -16.58 -10.13
N PRO A 813 42.93 -16.94 -9.16
CA PRO A 813 43.51 -16.00 -8.19
C PRO A 813 44.26 -14.78 -8.75
N TYR A 814 44.55 -14.75 -10.05
CA TYR A 814 45.04 -13.56 -10.76
C TYR A 814 43.94 -12.50 -10.91
N TRP A 815 42.70 -12.90 -11.22
CA TRP A 815 41.55 -11.97 -11.27
C TRP A 815 41.23 -11.39 -9.88
N GLU A 816 41.30 -12.20 -8.83
CA GLU A 816 41.08 -11.75 -7.45
C GLU A 816 42.06 -10.63 -7.00
N ARG A 817 43.22 -10.52 -7.66
CA ARG A 817 44.21 -9.45 -7.42
C ARG A 817 43.87 -8.12 -8.11
N VAL A 818 42.95 -8.11 -9.08
CA VAL A 818 42.58 -6.92 -9.89
C VAL A 818 41.09 -6.58 -9.86
N LEU A 819 40.27 -7.37 -9.16
CA LEU A 819 38.84 -7.15 -8.93
C LEU A 819 38.59 -6.70 -7.49
N GLU A 820 37.55 -5.92 -7.26
CA GLU A 820 37.17 -5.45 -5.92
C GLU A 820 36.39 -6.50 -5.12
N GLY A 821 36.50 -6.48 -3.78
CA GLY A 821 35.82 -7.40 -2.87
C GLY A 821 36.62 -8.65 -2.50
N TYR A 822 37.96 -8.60 -2.67
CA TYR A 822 38.88 -9.71 -2.44
C TYR A 822 40.05 -9.29 -1.55
N SER A 823 40.50 -10.20 -0.69
CA SER A 823 41.75 -10.05 0.08
C SER A 823 42.99 -9.91 -0.80
N ALA A 824 43.01 -10.60 -1.96
CA ALA A 824 44.13 -10.59 -2.90
C ALA A 824 44.36 -9.22 -3.59
N SER A 825 43.30 -8.42 -3.78
CA SER A 825 43.39 -7.01 -4.24
C SER A 825 43.43 -6.00 -3.08
N ARG A 826 43.49 -6.48 -1.83
CA ARG A 826 43.42 -5.67 -0.59
C ARG A 826 42.12 -4.87 -0.44
N THR A 827 41.00 -5.41 -0.92
CA THR A 827 39.66 -4.77 -0.85
C THR A 827 38.59 -5.72 -0.28
N GLN A 828 38.98 -6.59 0.66
CA GLN A 828 38.06 -7.55 1.29
C GLN A 828 36.88 -6.84 1.97
N ASP A 829 37.17 -5.67 2.55
CA ASP A 829 36.25 -4.78 3.27
C ASP A 829 35.06 -4.37 2.39
N SER A 830 35.26 -4.14 1.08
CA SER A 830 34.16 -3.87 0.14
C SER A 830 33.13 -5.01 0.12
N SER A 831 33.58 -6.27 0.26
CA SER A 831 32.70 -7.44 0.27
C SER A 831 32.10 -7.76 1.65
N THR A 832 32.73 -7.36 2.76
CA THR A 832 32.17 -7.58 4.12
C THR A 832 31.24 -6.47 4.53
N ASP A 833 31.63 -5.21 4.30
CA ASP A 833 30.99 -4.03 4.88
C ASP A 833 29.94 -3.45 3.93
N TYR A 834 30.22 -3.53 2.62
CA TYR A 834 29.38 -3.00 1.54
C TYR A 834 28.76 -4.08 0.64
N LYS A 835 28.96 -5.37 0.96
CA LYS A 835 28.48 -6.53 0.15
C LYS A 835 28.80 -6.41 -1.35
N TYR A 836 29.88 -5.70 -1.69
CA TYR A 836 30.30 -5.36 -3.03
C TYR A 836 31.49 -6.24 -3.42
N LYS A 837 31.27 -7.10 -4.42
CA LYS A 837 32.28 -8.02 -4.95
C LYS A 837 32.14 -8.12 -6.46
N GLU A 838 33.26 -7.98 -7.15
CA GLU A 838 33.30 -7.87 -8.61
C GLU A 838 33.66 -9.18 -9.30
N TYR A 839 33.10 -9.36 -10.49
CA TYR A 839 33.31 -10.50 -11.36
C TYR A 839 33.58 -9.99 -12.78
N VAL A 840 34.21 -10.79 -13.64
CA VAL A 840 34.52 -10.38 -15.01
C VAL A 840 33.27 -10.49 -15.86
N LYS A 841 32.89 -9.43 -16.58
CA LYS A 841 31.72 -9.46 -17.47
C LYS A 841 31.93 -10.45 -18.62
N SER A 842 30.95 -11.30 -18.88
CA SER A 842 31.00 -12.32 -19.94
C SER A 842 31.15 -11.71 -21.34
N GLY A 843 31.72 -12.48 -22.27
CA GLY A 843 31.92 -12.07 -23.67
C GLY A 843 33.16 -11.21 -23.95
N GLN A 844 34.05 -11.06 -22.96
CA GLN A 844 35.33 -10.36 -23.12
C GLN A 844 36.46 -11.31 -23.57
N PRO A 845 37.59 -10.81 -24.11
CA PRO A 845 38.70 -11.66 -24.53
C PRO A 845 39.24 -12.52 -23.40
N LYS A 846 39.51 -13.80 -23.67
CA LYS A 846 40.19 -14.69 -22.71
C LYS A 846 41.59 -14.17 -22.38
N MET A 847 42.03 -14.40 -21.15
CA MET A 847 43.38 -14.05 -20.68
C MET A 847 44.19 -15.33 -20.52
N TYR A 848 45.44 -15.31 -20.98
CA TYR A 848 46.37 -16.43 -20.92
C TYR A 848 47.66 -15.98 -20.23
N LYS A 849 48.22 -16.86 -19.38
CA LYS A 849 49.64 -16.83 -19.04
C LYS A 849 50.36 -17.67 -20.07
N VAL A 850 51.35 -17.07 -20.73
CA VAL A 850 52.09 -17.64 -21.84
C VAL A 850 53.56 -17.67 -21.45
N THR A 851 54.12 -18.88 -21.38
CA THR A 851 55.54 -19.13 -21.18
C THR A 851 56.13 -19.51 -22.53
N GLU A 852 57.03 -18.70 -23.08
CA GLU A 852 57.76 -19.01 -24.32
C GLU A 852 59.25 -19.17 -24.05
N ARG A 853 59.86 -20.15 -24.70
CA ARG A 853 61.28 -20.49 -24.57
C ARG A 853 61.89 -20.72 -25.95
N THR A 854 62.97 -20.01 -26.28
CA THR A 854 63.75 -20.25 -27.51
C THR A 854 65.21 -20.50 -27.16
N THR A 855 65.80 -21.57 -27.73
CA THR A 855 67.23 -21.86 -27.62
C THR A 855 67.90 -21.68 -28.98
N VAL A 856 68.99 -20.90 -29.02
CA VAL A 856 69.73 -20.54 -30.23
C VAL A 856 71.19 -20.98 -30.11
N THR A 857 71.70 -21.67 -31.13
CA THR A 857 73.12 -21.95 -31.30
C THR A 857 73.76 -20.93 -32.23
N ILE A 858 74.93 -20.43 -31.86
CA ILE A 858 75.81 -19.65 -32.74
C ILE A 858 77.14 -20.40 -32.89
N THR A 859 77.42 -20.86 -34.10
CA THR A 859 78.67 -21.53 -34.48
C THR A 859 79.51 -20.60 -35.36
N ILE A 860 80.81 -20.57 -35.12
CA ILE A 860 81.78 -19.73 -35.82
C ILE A 860 82.74 -20.63 -36.59
N GLY A 861 82.98 -20.27 -37.85
CA GLY A 861 83.87 -20.98 -38.77
C GLY A 861 83.24 -21.16 -40.15
N PRO A 862 84.05 -21.45 -41.18
CA PRO A 862 83.54 -21.86 -42.47
C PRO A 862 82.98 -23.29 -42.41
N GLU A 863 82.09 -23.61 -43.34
CA GLU A 863 81.55 -24.97 -43.53
C GLU A 863 82.66 -26.00 -43.81
N ASP A 864 82.41 -27.26 -43.43
CA ASP A 864 83.39 -28.35 -43.37
C ASP A 864 84.36 -28.44 -44.57
N GLY A 865 85.63 -28.65 -44.28
CA GLY A 865 86.71 -28.82 -45.26
C GLY A 865 87.26 -27.52 -45.88
N LYS A 866 86.56 -26.38 -45.73
CA LYS A 866 87.05 -25.07 -46.20
C LYS A 866 88.15 -24.53 -45.29
N LYS A 867 89.17 -23.90 -45.89
CA LYS A 867 90.33 -23.35 -45.17
C LYS A 867 90.60 -21.90 -45.55
N LEU A 868 90.70 -21.03 -44.54
CA LEU A 868 90.98 -19.61 -44.69
C LEU A 868 92.45 -19.33 -44.46
N TYR A 869 93.13 -18.94 -45.53
CA TYR A 869 94.57 -18.67 -45.51
C TYR A 869 94.86 -17.25 -45.02
N THR A 870 95.79 -17.13 -44.09
CA THR A 870 96.36 -15.82 -43.72
C THR A 870 97.21 -15.28 -44.87
N HIS A 871 97.36 -13.96 -44.98
CA HIS A 871 98.13 -13.36 -46.07
C HIS A 871 99.64 -13.54 -45.85
N ALA A 872 100.39 -14.06 -46.83
CA ALA A 872 101.81 -14.42 -46.68
C ALA A 872 102.79 -13.23 -46.51
N HIS A 873 102.28 -11.99 -46.51
CA HIS A 873 103.03 -10.78 -46.13
C HIS A 873 102.40 -10.04 -44.93
N MET A 874 101.50 -10.70 -44.18
CA MET A 874 100.97 -10.20 -42.91
C MET A 874 102.12 -9.89 -41.95
N PRO A 875 102.25 -8.66 -41.43
CA PRO A 875 103.38 -8.28 -40.59
C PRO A 875 103.53 -9.13 -39.32
N ASP A 876 104.78 -9.41 -38.95
CA ASP A 876 105.18 -9.80 -37.60
C ASP A 876 104.48 -8.95 -36.53
N GLY A 877 103.76 -9.57 -35.59
CA GLY A 877 102.95 -8.81 -34.63
C GLY A 877 102.07 -9.64 -33.71
N ALA A 878 101.30 -8.93 -32.90
CA ALA A 878 100.24 -9.47 -32.05
C ALA A 878 98.89 -9.11 -32.66
N TYR A 879 98.06 -10.13 -32.89
CA TYR A 879 96.74 -10.05 -33.53
C TYR A 879 95.70 -10.62 -32.59
N ASN A 880 94.52 -10.04 -32.53
CA ASN A 880 93.49 -10.38 -31.56
C ASN A 880 92.30 -11.05 -32.23
N ILE A 881 91.77 -12.06 -31.55
CA ILE A 881 90.48 -12.69 -31.87
C ILE A 881 89.63 -12.71 -30.60
N GLU A 882 88.39 -12.23 -30.70
CA GLU A 882 87.53 -11.98 -29.55
C GLU A 882 86.07 -12.35 -29.87
N VAL A 883 85.39 -12.98 -28.92
CA VAL A 883 83.92 -13.15 -28.96
C VAL A 883 83.33 -12.38 -27.79
N SER A 884 82.37 -11.51 -28.09
CA SER A 884 81.68 -10.68 -27.12
C SER A 884 80.19 -10.59 -27.42
N VAL A 885 79.40 -10.32 -26.38
CA VAL A 885 77.98 -9.97 -26.51
C VAL A 885 77.83 -8.54 -26.02
N GLY A 886 77.24 -7.66 -26.83
CA GLY A 886 77.01 -6.26 -26.48
C GLY A 886 75.78 -6.04 -25.57
N ASP A 887 75.67 -4.85 -25.00
CA ASP A 887 74.47 -4.42 -24.27
C ASP A 887 73.25 -4.36 -25.21
N VAL A 888 72.12 -4.92 -24.76
CA VAL A 888 70.82 -4.85 -25.45
C VAL A 888 69.98 -3.73 -24.86
N ASN A 889 69.68 -2.72 -25.69
CA ASN A 889 68.87 -1.57 -25.26
C ASN A 889 67.36 -1.88 -25.28
N LEU A 890 66.86 -2.47 -24.18
CA LEU A 890 65.44 -2.77 -23.98
C LEU A 890 64.53 -1.53 -24.11
N SER A 891 64.99 -0.34 -23.72
CA SER A 891 64.20 0.90 -23.82
C SER A 891 63.84 1.33 -25.24
N SER A 892 64.50 0.75 -26.26
CA SER A 892 64.18 0.99 -27.68
C SER A 892 63.04 0.10 -28.21
N MET A 893 62.54 -0.83 -27.40
CA MET A 893 61.53 -1.83 -27.79
C MET A 893 60.13 -1.36 -27.37
N PRO A 894 59.05 -1.75 -28.09
CA PRO A 894 57.72 -1.18 -27.86
C PRO A 894 57.01 -1.74 -26.61
N TYR A 895 57.46 -2.86 -26.07
CA TYR A 895 56.77 -3.66 -25.05
C TYR A 895 57.12 -3.25 -23.60
N ALA A 896 56.33 -3.70 -22.64
CA ALA A 896 56.43 -3.29 -21.24
C ALA A 896 57.83 -3.42 -20.61
N TYR A 897 58.65 -4.41 -21.00
CA TYR A 897 60.05 -4.52 -20.51
C TYR A 897 60.98 -3.37 -20.93
N LYS A 898 60.53 -2.42 -21.76
CA LYS A 898 61.25 -1.17 -22.08
C LYS A 898 61.50 -0.27 -20.86
N THR A 899 60.80 -0.52 -19.74
CA THR A 899 61.04 0.15 -18.45
C THR A 899 62.24 -0.42 -17.70
N LEU A 900 62.87 -1.48 -18.20
CA LEU A 900 64.09 -2.05 -17.64
C LEU A 900 65.35 -1.29 -18.10
N PRO A 901 66.43 -1.29 -17.29
CA PRO A 901 67.74 -0.87 -17.77
C PRO A 901 68.19 -1.76 -18.93
N ALA A 902 69.19 -1.29 -19.71
CA ALA A 902 69.80 -2.12 -20.74
C ALA A 902 70.28 -3.47 -20.15
N LEU A 903 69.89 -4.56 -20.81
CA LEU A 903 70.38 -5.89 -20.50
C LEU A 903 71.86 -5.93 -20.89
N LYS A 904 72.74 -6.12 -19.91
CA LYS A 904 74.18 -6.04 -20.14
C LYS A 904 74.68 -7.14 -21.05
N GLY A 905 75.76 -6.83 -21.76
CA GLY A 905 76.53 -7.79 -22.56
C GLY A 905 77.14 -8.93 -21.75
N ILE A 906 77.95 -9.75 -22.41
CA ILE A 906 78.69 -10.87 -21.83
C ILE A 906 80.16 -10.76 -22.21
N ASP A 907 81.03 -10.85 -21.21
CA ASP A 907 82.45 -11.13 -21.36
C ASP A 907 82.67 -12.63 -21.08
N PHE A 908 83.00 -13.39 -22.13
CA PHE A 908 83.28 -14.83 -22.03
C PHE A 908 84.73 -15.13 -21.57
N GLY A 909 85.48 -14.11 -21.16
CA GLY A 909 86.82 -14.22 -20.56
C GLY A 909 87.93 -14.66 -21.52
N ASN A 910 89.13 -14.82 -20.96
CA ASN A 910 90.38 -15.07 -21.69
C ASN A 910 90.36 -16.32 -22.60
N ALA A 911 89.48 -17.29 -22.36
CA ALA A 911 89.32 -18.46 -23.25
C ALA A 911 88.68 -18.10 -24.61
N ASN A 912 88.06 -16.92 -24.71
CA ASN A 912 87.37 -16.39 -25.88
C ASN A 912 87.93 -15.06 -26.37
N ARG A 913 89.04 -14.61 -25.76
CA ARG A 913 89.77 -13.39 -26.06
C ARG A 913 91.26 -13.71 -26.14
N MET A 914 91.74 -13.98 -27.35
CA MET A 914 93.05 -14.57 -27.61
C MET A 914 93.94 -13.66 -28.44
N THR A 915 95.21 -13.56 -28.07
CA THR A 915 96.25 -12.92 -28.89
C THR A 915 97.06 -13.97 -29.64
N VAL A 916 96.92 -13.99 -30.96
CA VAL A 916 97.70 -14.75 -31.93
C VAL A 916 99.00 -13.99 -32.22
N THR A 917 100.14 -14.69 -32.11
CA THR A 917 101.46 -14.12 -32.38
C THR A 917 101.93 -14.54 -33.77
N VAL A 918 102.02 -13.59 -34.69
CA VAL A 918 102.60 -13.82 -36.03
C VAL A 918 104.10 -13.60 -35.95
N LYS A 919 104.87 -14.62 -36.30
CA LYS A 919 106.33 -14.55 -36.46
C LYS A 919 106.79 -15.33 -37.67
N GLY A 920 107.29 -14.63 -38.68
CA GLY A 920 107.69 -15.20 -39.96
C GLY A 920 106.51 -15.56 -40.87
N SER A 921 106.83 -16.31 -41.92
CA SER A 921 105.96 -16.61 -43.06
C SER A 921 106.23 -18.01 -43.60
N MET A 922 105.30 -18.52 -44.39
CA MET A 922 105.46 -19.76 -45.16
C MET A 922 106.63 -19.71 -46.15
N TYR A 923 107.15 -18.52 -46.48
CA TYR A 923 108.35 -18.40 -47.32
C TYR A 923 109.62 -18.76 -46.53
N ASP A 924 109.63 -18.59 -45.21
CA ASP A 924 110.78 -18.98 -44.39
C ASP A 924 110.88 -20.52 -44.30
N ASP A 925 109.73 -21.20 -44.25
CA ASP A 925 109.59 -22.67 -44.33
C ASP A 925 109.80 -23.26 -45.73
N LEU A 926 109.93 -22.42 -46.76
CA LEU A 926 110.22 -22.81 -48.15
C LEU A 926 111.67 -22.50 -48.58
N ASN A 927 112.43 -21.80 -47.72
CA ASN A 927 113.83 -21.45 -47.93
C ASN A 927 114.76 -22.07 -46.85
N SER A 928 114.28 -23.07 -46.11
CA SER A 928 115.01 -23.84 -45.10
C SER A 928 114.83 -25.36 -45.25
#